data_AF-A0A9E2CQJ9-F1
#
_entry.id   AF-A0A9E2CQJ9-F1
#
_cell.length_a   1.000
_cell.length_b   1.000
_cell.length_c   1.000
_cell.angle_alpha   90.00
_cell.angle_beta   90.00
_cell.angle_gamma   90.00
#
_symmetry.space_group_name_H-M   'P 1'
#
loop_
_entity.id
_entity.type
_entity.pdbx_description
1 polymer ?
#
loop_
_entity_poly.entity_id
_entity_poly.type
_entity_poly.pdbx_seq_one_letter_code
_entity_poly.pdbx_strand_id
1 'polypeptide(L)'
;MVIQQPQYTLAADPTVWTSYDWSCRINGNETDDPEASLTVDGGSHPGGVDLLDGMTVLISSVAYGHWDSAVCHVRGDQHVDNTTVSLDISTSSEVRGHVSNDDYLVVLDEFRLRQRYGRIEVVGGEIVWYKDWDIEWDDLGANDPARRLAMMPPVPIMGPHAVEFVDIGGASADFYFDWSDSYAPAVGETVDSWESWGETDHAGGTWTYNADAIPGWQTTDAISGLRGFRVVLEVDDGNGNATTLPYRRGVRYVFSLRRPGETQDGDPENAEPLTEFELAEPVAGSFEQGYWRTRVTVFADEASKYNIMPEALVVLFTEDTYTSDCDPLKRSVGAVNHRENILLVGRIINDTIRVDPETGDVTFDVASPGAEAAMYHNYPIVIQNDDAGTSWIDTPDLTVDRAVRYYIAWHTTLSLIADVYQTDDTKEIYAQDFLEGDIYSTLDGFLHDRLFARLLCDKYGRFFCEVDAQEQAFGTVTTLFTMMDGDWLDEVDVRQFNQSRVNAVECGGLIYAAGTVTPKLSRAPGLYDRYRGSRQEATSLAIASQNALNTTCGRHLNALNYEFEADFQLAGNWRYCDIAPQRVMNIGTLVTPRQDLTGNYIIRAVTNTYMPEQGCIFTDIQTEQEMDDGVAGVTIVIPDEMPDVVYEPEYPEGFGGVEPLGEVPQEPPANAPSGLGYWYACDPGDANDYWDEAHAPAGAPAFGSWTAVASDTSIYKTCYMYSATTGRFFGYGWDGIWEYSPLPMGTGAWAQLYTDAEIATLLGHGGDFTDVYISRMEFSVKPTRDGWGWATGIMYYVDGEADEHMVLFCLHTRNGWDGVVYATTVLDAEEDVDYDYWISWEPGLAIDMHSDTVYILEAHPPEESGGIPTYSGWWRLYRSQDFGQTFALAQEETFVWGVDGYGLQNPDEEFCDVWVPWKSNSYQGGTVFWTTTVLQSTDIWMEYLIVPKIYRSQNHGLSYEDIGDDGGDLTSGLNRLGGPWNSTERVYGSVSMRMSADADQLRAYMWKEGSGWTLIRATTRAGNFWDSLCWVIMEQDGYDLDKYLAYGQPYYVNAGAGTDVDVGPGLAPGGDINIYWLTYIPA
;
A
#
# COMPACT_ATOMS: atom_id res chain seq x y z
N MET A 1 12.56 -21.16 -19.76
CA MET A 1 12.73 -20.48 -18.47
C MET A 1 13.82 -21.17 -17.66
N VAL A 2 14.57 -20.41 -16.86
CA VAL A 2 15.46 -20.96 -15.82
C VAL A 2 14.91 -20.55 -14.46
N ILE A 3 14.87 -21.50 -13.53
CA ILE A 3 14.64 -21.24 -12.10
C ILE A 3 15.89 -21.72 -11.37
N GLN A 4 16.71 -20.77 -10.91
CA GLN A 4 17.90 -21.05 -10.13
C GLN A 4 17.49 -21.26 -8.69
N GLN A 5 17.64 -22.51 -8.28
CA GLN A 5 17.39 -22.97 -6.94
C GLN A 5 18.31 -24.15 -6.64
N PRO A 6 18.55 -24.45 -5.36
CA PRO A 6 19.29 -25.63 -5.02
C PRO A 6 18.44 -26.86 -5.39
N GLN A 7 19.07 -27.83 -6.05
CA GLN A 7 18.39 -28.97 -6.65
C GLN A 7 18.08 -30.03 -5.60
N TYR A 8 16.79 -30.32 -5.48
CA TYR A 8 16.28 -31.46 -4.74
C TYR A 8 16.22 -32.67 -5.68
N THR A 9 17.23 -33.55 -5.65
CA THR A 9 17.11 -34.82 -6.38
C THR A 9 16.30 -35.79 -5.53
N LEU A 10 15.10 -36.17 -6.01
CA LEU A 10 14.21 -37.16 -5.37
C LEU A 10 14.78 -38.61 -5.35
N ALA A 11 16.10 -38.78 -5.45
CA ALA A 11 16.74 -40.08 -5.49
C ALA A 11 16.75 -40.75 -4.11
N ALA A 12 15.74 -41.58 -3.86
CA ALA A 12 15.61 -42.63 -2.82
C ALA A 12 15.70 -42.22 -1.33
N ASP A 13 16.25 -41.05 -0.98
CA ASP A 13 16.27 -40.54 0.38
C ASP A 13 15.93 -39.03 0.39
N PRO A 14 14.71 -38.63 0.79
CA PRO A 14 14.23 -37.24 0.78
C PRO A 14 14.91 -36.34 1.84
N THR A 15 16.13 -36.66 2.25
CA THR A 15 16.86 -35.94 3.30
C THR A 15 18.23 -35.43 2.86
N VAL A 16 18.64 -35.66 1.60
CA VAL A 16 19.98 -35.30 1.12
C VAL A 16 19.88 -34.31 -0.02
N TRP A 17 20.04 -33.03 0.30
CA TRP A 17 20.33 -32.01 -0.69
C TRP A 17 21.72 -32.26 -1.27
N THR A 18 21.86 -32.17 -2.59
CA THR A 18 23.12 -32.44 -3.28
C THR A 18 23.83 -31.19 -3.77
N SER A 19 23.25 -29.99 -3.57
CA SER A 19 23.70 -28.74 -4.18
C SER A 19 23.77 -27.54 -3.21
N TYR A 20 24.09 -27.78 -1.95
CA TYR A 20 24.51 -26.71 -1.05
C TYR A 20 26.04 -26.59 -1.06
N ASP A 21 26.54 -25.38 -0.78
CA ASP A 21 27.99 -25.17 -0.65
C ASP A 21 28.45 -25.74 0.69
N TRP A 22 27.67 -25.55 1.76
CA TRP A 22 28.00 -26.06 3.08
C TRP A 22 26.76 -26.37 3.92
N SER A 23 26.86 -27.36 4.81
CA SER A 23 25.81 -27.67 5.78
C SER A 23 26.37 -28.22 7.08
N CYS A 24 25.68 -27.96 8.18
CA CYS A 24 26.05 -28.41 9.52
C CYS A 24 24.85 -28.42 10.49
N ARG A 25 25.07 -28.94 11.70
CA ARG A 25 24.14 -28.75 12.82
C ARG A 25 24.57 -27.56 13.66
N ILE A 26 23.59 -26.86 14.23
CA ILE A 26 23.85 -25.80 15.20
C ILE A 26 24.13 -26.44 16.57
N ASN A 27 25.22 -26.03 17.22
CA ASN A 27 25.70 -26.58 18.50
C ASN A 27 25.69 -25.48 19.58
N GLY A 28 24.51 -25.22 20.10
CA GLY A 28 24.24 -24.15 21.06
C GLY A 28 22.88 -23.52 20.80
N ASN A 29 22.36 -22.81 21.80
CA ASN A 29 21.18 -21.97 21.59
C ASN A 29 21.63 -20.52 21.38
N GLU A 30 21.16 -19.91 20.31
CA GLU A 30 21.19 -18.47 20.04
C GLU A 30 20.21 -17.77 21.01
N THR A 31 20.57 -17.74 22.29
CA THR A 31 19.72 -17.14 23.31
C THR A 31 20.10 -15.70 23.60
N ASP A 32 21.36 -15.30 23.39
CA ASP A 32 21.85 -13.98 23.79
C ASP A 32 23.12 -13.52 23.04
N ASP A 33 23.56 -14.20 21.98
CA ASP A 33 24.92 -13.96 21.46
C ASP A 33 25.06 -12.55 20.85
N PRO A 34 25.87 -11.66 21.44
CA PRO A 34 26.14 -10.35 20.87
C PRO A 34 27.13 -10.42 19.70
N GLU A 35 27.60 -11.58 19.25
CA GLU A 35 28.66 -11.68 18.25
C GLU A 35 28.15 -11.98 16.82
N ALA A 36 26.86 -12.25 16.63
CA ALA A 36 26.28 -12.62 15.32
C ALA A 36 27.04 -13.81 14.68
N SER A 37 27.34 -14.80 15.51
CA SER A 37 28.12 -15.99 15.15
C SER A 37 27.43 -17.22 15.71
N LEU A 38 27.13 -18.18 14.85
CA LEU A 38 26.54 -19.45 15.25
C LEU A 38 27.64 -20.42 15.64
N THR A 39 27.56 -20.99 16.83
CA THR A 39 28.35 -22.19 17.14
C THR A 39 27.76 -23.37 16.37
N VAL A 40 28.59 -24.05 15.59
CA VAL A 40 28.19 -25.12 14.68
C VAL A 40 29.01 -26.38 14.92
N ASP A 41 28.41 -27.54 14.65
CA ASP A 41 29.14 -28.79 14.51
C ASP A 41 29.99 -28.76 13.22
N GLY A 42 31.11 -29.49 13.22
CA GLY A 42 31.97 -29.60 12.04
C GLY A 42 31.16 -29.97 10.80
N GLY A 43 31.13 -29.07 9.82
CA GLY A 43 30.24 -29.18 8.67
C GLY A 43 30.64 -30.26 7.67
N SER A 44 29.72 -30.56 6.75
CA SER A 44 29.97 -31.50 5.66
C SER A 44 30.26 -30.78 4.35
N HIS A 45 31.55 -30.55 4.04
CA HIS A 45 32.04 -30.36 2.67
C HIS A 45 33.40 -31.07 2.49
N PRO A 46 33.55 -32.00 1.54
CA PRO A 46 34.80 -32.73 1.34
C PRO A 46 35.87 -31.85 0.66
N GLY A 47 36.57 -31.02 1.45
CA GLY A 47 37.70 -30.22 0.97
C GLY A 47 37.81 -28.80 1.52
N GLY A 48 36.85 -28.38 2.36
CA GLY A 48 36.64 -26.97 2.65
C GLY A 48 35.91 -26.27 1.50
N VAL A 49 35.32 -25.11 1.76
CA VAL A 49 34.71 -24.22 0.76
C VAL A 49 34.81 -22.78 1.26
N ASP A 50 34.99 -21.84 0.34
CA ASP A 50 34.96 -20.41 0.64
C ASP A 50 33.51 -19.92 0.52
N LEU A 51 32.92 -19.58 1.65
CA LEU A 51 31.65 -18.86 1.71
C LEU A 51 31.93 -17.37 1.53
N LEU A 52 31.11 -16.71 0.72
CA LEU A 52 31.24 -15.28 0.43
C LEU A 52 30.18 -14.48 1.16
N ASP A 53 30.51 -13.23 1.50
CA ASP A 53 29.56 -12.27 2.06
C ASP A 53 28.28 -12.16 1.21
N GLY A 54 27.11 -12.29 1.83
CA GLY A 54 25.80 -12.20 1.17
C GLY A 54 25.21 -13.52 0.68
N MET A 55 25.92 -14.65 0.79
CA MET A 55 25.35 -15.98 0.52
C MET A 55 24.20 -16.29 1.46
N THR A 56 23.13 -16.91 0.94
CA THR A 56 21.92 -17.20 1.71
C THR A 56 22.13 -18.37 2.67
N VAL A 57 21.67 -18.22 3.90
CA VAL A 57 21.69 -19.25 4.95
C VAL A 57 20.26 -19.61 5.31
N LEU A 58 19.94 -20.90 5.27
CA LEU A 58 18.66 -21.47 5.68
C LEU A 58 18.84 -22.25 6.98
N ILE A 59 17.99 -21.97 7.96
CA ILE A 59 18.00 -22.64 9.26
C ILE A 59 16.64 -23.29 9.53
N SER A 60 16.65 -24.55 9.93
CA SER A 60 15.44 -25.36 10.13
C SER A 60 15.53 -26.26 11.35
N SER A 61 14.41 -26.46 12.03
CA SER A 61 14.29 -27.46 13.09
C SER A 61 14.03 -28.89 12.57
N VAL A 62 13.67 -29.02 11.28
CA VAL A 62 13.12 -30.24 10.69
C VAL A 62 14.15 -31.02 9.88
N ALA A 63 14.78 -30.38 8.91
CA ALA A 63 15.73 -31.01 7.99
C ALA A 63 16.63 -29.99 7.27
N TYR A 64 17.74 -30.46 6.70
CA TYR A 64 18.57 -29.63 5.82
C TYR A 64 17.73 -29.05 4.68
N GLY A 65 17.98 -27.77 4.37
CA GLY A 65 17.39 -27.00 3.26
C GLY A 65 15.93 -26.59 3.44
N HIS A 66 15.31 -26.94 4.56
CA HIS A 66 14.12 -26.24 5.04
C HIS A 66 14.54 -24.92 5.71
N TRP A 67 13.58 -24.04 5.99
CA TRP A 67 13.84 -22.72 6.60
C TRP A 67 12.76 -22.29 7.61
N ASP A 68 12.14 -23.24 8.31
CA ASP A 68 11.10 -22.96 9.30
C ASP A 68 11.59 -22.17 10.53
N SER A 69 12.90 -22.16 10.80
CA SER A 69 13.46 -21.39 11.93
C SER A 69 13.86 -19.98 11.52
N ALA A 70 14.71 -19.84 10.49
CA ALA A 70 15.21 -18.53 10.06
C ALA A 70 15.80 -18.55 8.65
N VAL A 71 15.82 -17.37 8.01
CA VAL A 71 16.58 -17.10 6.79
C VAL A 71 17.50 -15.90 7.02
N CYS A 72 18.79 -16.04 6.71
CA CYS A 72 19.77 -14.96 6.87
C CYS A 72 20.84 -15.01 5.76
N HIS A 73 21.94 -14.27 5.90
CA HIS A 73 23.08 -14.38 5.01
C HIS A 73 24.41 -14.56 5.74
N VAL A 74 25.39 -15.14 5.06
CA VAL A 74 26.79 -15.22 5.51
C VAL A 74 27.33 -13.80 5.57
N ARG A 75 27.96 -13.47 6.71
CA ARG A 75 28.58 -12.17 6.92
C ARG A 75 30.08 -12.27 6.73
N GLY A 76 30.62 -11.48 5.81
CA GLY A 76 32.03 -11.53 5.45
C GLY A 76 32.46 -12.84 4.78
N ASP A 77 33.63 -12.84 4.15
CA ASP A 77 34.16 -14.07 3.56
C ASP A 77 34.70 -15.01 4.63
N GLN A 78 34.32 -16.28 4.55
CA GLN A 78 34.69 -17.29 5.53
C GLN A 78 35.09 -18.60 4.84
N HIS A 79 36.25 -19.13 5.18
CA HIS A 79 36.62 -20.47 4.80
C HIS A 79 36.03 -21.46 5.80
N VAL A 80 35.17 -22.36 5.33
CA VAL A 80 34.54 -23.38 6.17
C VAL A 80 34.94 -24.79 5.75
N ASP A 81 35.19 -25.66 6.72
CA ASP A 81 35.51 -27.07 6.51
C ASP A 81 34.87 -27.95 7.59
N ASN A 82 35.33 -29.20 7.71
CA ASN A 82 34.82 -30.14 8.72
C ASN A 82 35.34 -29.87 10.15
N THR A 83 36.17 -28.85 10.33
CA THR A 83 36.70 -28.36 11.60
C THR A 83 36.15 -27.00 12.01
N THR A 84 35.35 -26.35 11.15
CA THR A 84 34.63 -25.13 11.47
C THR A 84 33.72 -25.34 12.67
N VAL A 85 33.86 -24.47 13.67
CA VAL A 85 33.07 -24.48 14.92
C VAL A 85 32.24 -23.21 15.11
N SER A 86 32.42 -22.22 14.24
CA SER A 86 31.66 -20.97 14.23
C SER A 86 31.36 -20.55 12.79
N LEU A 87 30.17 -20.00 12.54
CA LEU A 87 29.79 -19.37 11.27
C LEU A 87 29.25 -17.98 11.56
N ASP A 88 29.88 -16.95 11.00
CA ASP A 88 29.41 -15.57 11.14
C ASP A 88 28.26 -15.32 10.16
N ILE A 89 27.13 -14.87 10.69
CA ILE A 89 25.90 -14.62 9.93
C ILE A 89 25.39 -13.21 10.20
N SER A 90 24.49 -12.74 9.35
CA SER A 90 23.77 -11.50 9.59
C SER A 90 22.74 -11.68 10.72
N THR A 91 22.64 -10.71 11.62
CA THR A 91 21.57 -10.70 12.63
C THR A 91 20.25 -10.20 12.06
N SER A 92 19.16 -10.89 12.38
CA SER A 92 17.80 -10.38 12.20
C SER A 92 16.92 -10.83 13.38
N SER A 93 15.73 -10.23 13.50
CA SER A 93 14.72 -10.73 14.44
C SER A 93 14.29 -12.17 14.16
N GLU A 94 14.47 -12.64 12.92
CA GLU A 94 14.16 -14.03 12.53
C GLU A 94 15.19 -15.03 13.08
N VAL A 95 16.45 -14.61 13.29
CA VAL A 95 17.47 -15.47 13.91
C VAL A 95 17.30 -15.50 15.42
N ARG A 96 17.11 -14.32 16.03
CA ARG A 96 17.18 -14.15 17.49
C ARG A 96 15.99 -14.81 18.19
N GLY A 97 16.26 -15.84 18.99
CA GLY A 97 15.24 -16.55 19.76
C GLY A 97 14.47 -17.64 19.01
N HIS A 98 14.77 -17.82 17.71
CA HIS A 98 14.17 -18.86 16.87
C HIS A 98 15.16 -20.00 16.56
N VAL A 99 16.46 -19.72 16.61
CA VAL A 99 17.52 -20.71 16.36
C VAL A 99 17.87 -21.48 17.63
N SER A 100 17.76 -22.81 17.56
CA SER A 100 17.99 -23.73 18.68
C SER A 100 19.14 -24.70 18.43
N ASN A 101 19.65 -25.29 19.52
CA ASN A 101 20.60 -26.38 19.44
C ASN A 101 20.01 -27.56 18.67
N ASP A 102 20.85 -28.21 17.87
CA ASP A 102 20.52 -29.29 16.93
C ASP A 102 19.71 -28.85 15.70
N ASP A 103 19.45 -27.56 15.47
CA ASP A 103 18.86 -27.11 14.21
C ASP A 103 19.79 -27.41 13.02
N TYR A 104 19.19 -27.62 11.85
CA TYR A 104 19.87 -27.83 10.58
C TYR A 104 20.20 -26.49 9.95
N LEU A 105 21.45 -26.32 9.52
CA LEU A 105 21.91 -25.15 8.79
C LEU A 105 22.41 -25.55 7.41
N VAL A 106 22.00 -24.80 6.39
CA VAL A 106 22.49 -24.92 5.02
C VAL A 106 22.87 -23.55 4.47
N VAL A 107 24.04 -23.46 3.85
CA VAL A 107 24.48 -22.29 3.09
C VAL A 107 24.29 -22.60 1.61
N LEU A 108 23.50 -21.76 0.94
CA LEU A 108 23.23 -21.83 -0.47
C LEU A 108 24.19 -20.93 -1.25
N ASP A 109 24.60 -21.40 -2.42
CA ASP A 109 25.23 -20.57 -3.44
C ASP A 109 24.17 -19.65 -4.08
N GLU A 110 23.63 -18.74 -3.27
CA GLU A 110 22.54 -17.85 -3.65
C GLU A 110 22.70 -16.49 -2.99
N PHE A 111 22.79 -15.43 -3.80
CA PHE A 111 22.85 -14.04 -3.33
C PHE A 111 21.51 -13.36 -3.53
N ARG A 112 20.90 -12.87 -2.44
CA ARG A 112 19.61 -12.18 -2.45
C ARG A 112 19.76 -10.72 -2.06
N LEU A 113 18.73 -9.92 -2.34
CA LEU A 113 18.64 -8.61 -1.74
C LEU A 113 18.40 -8.79 -0.24
N ARG A 114 19.24 -8.17 0.57
CA ARG A 114 19.13 -8.17 2.02
C ARG A 114 19.38 -6.76 2.51
N GLN A 115 18.69 -6.41 3.58
CA GLN A 115 19.04 -5.26 4.38
C GLN A 115 20.26 -5.60 5.25
N ARG A 116 21.18 -4.64 5.39
CA ARG A 116 22.30 -4.72 6.34
C ARG A 116 21.98 -3.90 7.59
N TYR A 117 22.21 -4.50 8.74
CA TYR A 117 21.89 -3.92 10.04
C TYR A 117 23.12 -3.25 10.64
N GLY A 118 22.96 -2.00 11.05
CA GLY A 118 23.96 -1.31 11.87
C GLY A 118 23.82 -1.72 13.33
N ARG A 119 24.94 -1.80 14.05
CA ARG A 119 24.96 -2.00 15.51
C ARG A 119 25.53 -0.76 16.18
N ILE A 120 24.93 -0.37 17.31
CA ILE A 120 25.45 0.70 18.16
C ILE A 120 25.80 0.07 19.50
N GLU A 121 27.06 0.20 19.91
CA GLU A 121 27.52 -0.25 21.22
C GLU A 121 27.97 0.93 22.08
N VAL A 122 27.62 0.90 23.37
CA VAL A 122 28.09 1.89 24.34
C VAL A 122 29.13 1.24 25.24
N VAL A 123 30.41 1.32 24.85
CA VAL A 123 31.54 0.76 25.60
C VAL A 123 32.19 1.86 26.43
N GLY A 124 32.13 1.75 27.76
CA GLY A 124 32.81 2.71 28.65
C GLY A 124 32.30 4.16 28.56
N GLY A 125 31.11 4.37 28.00
CA GLY A 125 30.51 5.69 27.76
C GLY A 125 30.82 6.30 26.39
N GLU A 126 31.59 5.60 25.56
CA GLU A 126 31.80 5.93 24.15
C GLU A 126 30.78 5.17 23.30
N ILE A 127 30.22 5.84 22.28
CA ILE A 127 29.26 5.25 21.35
C ILE A 127 30.04 4.83 20.12
N VAL A 128 30.15 3.52 19.88
CA VAL A 128 30.77 2.94 18.69
C VAL A 128 29.67 2.48 17.75
N TRP A 129 29.77 2.90 16.49
CA TRP A 129 28.85 2.53 15.43
C TRP A 129 29.54 1.51 14.53
N TYR A 130 28.84 0.42 14.27
CA TYR A 130 29.28 -0.68 13.41
C TYR A 130 28.36 -0.77 12.18
N LYS A 131 28.93 -1.06 11.02
CA LYS A 131 28.18 -1.50 9.83
C LYS A 131 28.21 -3.01 9.75
N ASP A 132 27.13 -3.58 9.22
CA ASP A 132 26.98 -5.02 9.01
C ASP A 132 27.39 -5.83 10.27
N TRP A 133 26.99 -5.32 11.44
CA TRP A 133 27.31 -5.80 12.79
C TRP A 133 28.70 -5.49 13.40
N ASP A 134 29.81 -5.70 12.70
CA ASP A 134 31.17 -5.67 13.29
C ASP A 134 32.19 -4.80 12.58
N ILE A 135 31.82 -4.12 11.50
CA ILE A 135 32.77 -3.25 10.81
C ILE A 135 32.81 -1.91 11.53
N GLU A 136 33.89 -1.71 12.28
CA GLU A 136 34.15 -0.44 12.93
C GLU A 136 34.51 0.62 11.89
N TRP A 137 34.20 1.87 12.22
CA TRP A 137 34.65 3.01 11.42
C TRP A 137 36.17 2.99 11.20
N ASP A 138 36.92 2.58 12.24
CA ASP A 138 38.37 2.57 12.24
C ASP A 138 38.97 1.43 11.38
N ASP A 139 38.20 0.38 11.09
CA ASP A 139 38.62 -0.75 10.24
C ASP A 139 38.82 -0.34 8.77
N LEU A 140 38.18 0.75 8.34
CA LEU A 140 38.41 1.39 7.05
C LEU A 140 39.79 2.09 6.96
N GLY A 141 40.59 2.06 8.04
CA GLY A 141 41.96 2.58 8.08
C GLY A 141 42.07 3.95 8.74
N ALA A 142 41.56 4.05 9.98
CA ALA A 142 41.44 5.22 10.88
C ALA A 142 42.43 6.40 10.74
N ASN A 143 43.67 6.16 10.31
CA ASN A 143 44.76 7.13 10.31
C ASN A 143 45.14 7.69 8.93
N ASP A 144 44.46 7.29 7.85
CA ASP A 144 44.72 7.80 6.50
C ASP A 144 43.53 8.61 5.99
N PRO A 145 43.61 9.95 5.92
CA PRO A 145 42.59 10.78 5.29
C PRO A 145 42.28 10.38 3.84
N ALA A 146 43.24 9.78 3.12
CA ALA A 146 42.99 9.24 1.77
C ALA A 146 42.08 7.99 1.82
N ARG A 147 42.10 7.21 2.90
CA ARG A 147 41.17 6.09 3.11
C ARG A 147 39.79 6.52 3.58
N ARG A 148 39.66 7.73 4.12
CA ARG A 148 38.34 8.35 4.40
C ARG A 148 37.62 8.78 3.12
N LEU A 149 38.34 9.04 2.03
CA LEU A 149 37.73 9.16 0.69
C LEU A 149 37.24 7.79 0.18
N ALA A 150 37.92 6.72 0.58
CA ALA A 150 37.56 5.34 0.30
C ALA A 150 36.34 4.81 1.12
N MET A 151 35.59 5.71 1.78
CA MET A 151 34.27 5.47 2.36
C MET A 151 33.26 4.90 1.36
N MET A 152 33.51 5.11 0.08
CA MET A 152 32.61 4.70 -0.98
C MET A 152 33.28 3.60 -1.78
N PRO A 153 32.94 2.32 -1.57
CA PRO A 153 33.53 1.26 -2.37
C PRO A 153 33.18 1.47 -3.86
N PRO A 154 34.10 1.16 -4.79
CA PRO A 154 33.83 1.29 -6.21
C PRO A 154 32.64 0.42 -6.61
N VAL A 155 31.93 0.84 -7.66
CA VAL A 155 30.71 0.20 -8.13
C VAL A 155 31.07 -0.83 -9.20
N PRO A 156 30.85 -2.13 -8.94
CA PRO A 156 31.01 -3.17 -9.95
C PRO A 156 29.83 -3.12 -10.93
N ILE A 157 30.15 -3.01 -12.21
CA ILE A 157 29.19 -3.16 -13.30
C ILE A 157 29.64 -4.35 -14.13
N MET A 158 28.81 -5.39 -14.23
CA MET A 158 29.19 -6.63 -14.93
C MET A 158 28.17 -7.09 -15.98
N GLY A 159 27.02 -6.41 -16.08
CA GLY A 159 25.89 -6.83 -16.88
C GLY A 159 24.97 -7.79 -16.11
N PRO A 160 23.83 -8.15 -16.71
CA PRO A 160 22.86 -9.05 -16.08
C PRO A 160 23.31 -10.51 -16.14
N HIS A 161 22.54 -11.39 -15.48
CA HIS A 161 22.64 -12.85 -15.60
C HIS A 161 22.63 -13.27 -17.07
N ALA A 162 23.22 -14.43 -17.41
CA ALA A 162 23.37 -14.87 -18.80
C ALA A 162 22.85 -16.29 -19.00
N VAL A 163 22.27 -16.59 -20.17
CA VAL A 163 21.90 -17.97 -20.54
C VAL A 163 22.44 -18.24 -21.93
N GLU A 164 23.20 -19.32 -22.08
CA GLU A 164 23.76 -19.78 -23.34
C GLU A 164 23.50 -21.27 -23.56
N PHE A 165 23.28 -21.64 -24.82
CA PHE A 165 23.09 -23.04 -25.22
C PHE A 165 24.40 -23.67 -25.70
N VAL A 166 24.63 -24.92 -25.31
CA VAL A 166 25.76 -25.74 -25.74
C VAL A 166 25.29 -26.79 -26.74
N ASP A 167 25.80 -26.72 -27.97
CA ASP A 167 25.48 -27.68 -29.04
C ASP A 167 25.86 -29.13 -28.69
N ILE A 168 25.14 -30.09 -29.28
CA ILE A 168 25.41 -31.54 -29.12
C ILE A 168 26.87 -31.87 -29.47
N GLY A 169 27.56 -32.57 -28.56
CA GLY A 169 28.97 -32.93 -28.71
C GLY A 169 29.96 -31.84 -28.28
N GLY A 170 29.47 -30.63 -27.95
CA GLY A 170 30.19 -29.62 -27.19
C GLY A 170 29.88 -29.73 -25.69
N ALA A 171 30.78 -29.16 -24.88
CA ALA A 171 30.57 -28.97 -23.44
C ALA A 171 30.82 -27.51 -23.01
N SER A 172 31.32 -26.66 -23.91
CA SER A 172 31.72 -25.30 -23.59
C SER A 172 30.71 -24.24 -24.00
N ALA A 173 30.51 -23.25 -23.13
CA ALA A 173 29.79 -22.02 -23.43
C ALA A 173 30.70 -20.81 -23.19
N ASP A 174 30.57 -19.81 -24.05
CA ASP A 174 31.32 -18.55 -23.96
C ASP A 174 30.37 -17.44 -23.51
N PHE A 175 30.74 -16.73 -22.45
CA PHE A 175 30.00 -15.58 -21.92
C PHE A 175 30.85 -14.32 -22.08
N TYR A 176 30.31 -13.32 -22.76
CA TYR A 176 30.94 -12.01 -22.82
C TYR A 176 30.54 -11.18 -21.61
N PHE A 177 31.51 -10.50 -21.00
CA PHE A 177 31.26 -9.50 -19.98
C PHE A 177 31.98 -8.19 -20.30
N ASP A 178 31.28 -7.09 -20.04
CA ASP A 178 31.81 -5.74 -20.16
C ASP A 178 31.76 -5.07 -18.79
N TRP A 179 32.94 -4.78 -18.24
CA TRP A 179 33.06 -4.14 -16.94
C TRP A 179 33.63 -2.73 -17.04
N SER A 180 33.79 -2.22 -18.26
CA SER A 180 34.36 -0.90 -18.50
C SER A 180 33.47 0.24 -17.97
N ASP A 181 32.21 -0.06 -17.70
CA ASP A 181 31.26 0.84 -17.04
C ASP A 181 31.40 0.87 -15.51
N SER A 182 32.24 0.03 -14.89
CA SER A 182 32.50 0.11 -13.44
C SER A 182 33.18 1.44 -13.10
N TYR A 183 32.79 2.06 -11.98
CA TYR A 183 33.26 3.40 -11.62
C TYR A 183 33.55 3.55 -10.12
N ALA A 184 34.39 4.53 -9.78
CA ALA A 184 34.62 4.97 -8.41
C ALA A 184 33.76 6.23 -8.15
N PRO A 185 32.86 6.21 -7.16
CA PRO A 185 31.94 7.32 -6.86
C PRO A 185 32.64 8.54 -6.20
N ALA A 186 33.87 8.38 -5.72
CA ALA A 186 34.65 9.46 -5.16
C ALA A 186 35.35 10.31 -6.25
N VAL A 187 35.42 11.61 -6.01
CA VAL A 187 35.78 12.62 -7.02
C VAL A 187 37.27 12.53 -7.31
N GLY A 188 37.59 12.33 -8.59
CA GLY A 188 38.97 12.19 -9.05
C GLY A 188 39.55 10.79 -8.87
N GLU A 189 38.74 9.83 -8.40
CA GLU A 189 39.10 8.42 -8.32
C GLU A 189 38.74 7.70 -9.63
N THR A 190 39.52 6.68 -9.95
CA THR A 190 39.31 5.83 -11.13
C THR A 190 39.42 4.39 -10.70
N VAL A 191 38.70 3.51 -11.40
CA VAL A 191 38.95 2.07 -11.25
C VAL A 191 40.35 1.75 -11.77
N ASP A 192 41.18 1.18 -10.90
CA ASP A 192 42.57 0.82 -11.17
C ASP A 192 42.68 -0.62 -11.70
N SER A 193 41.83 -1.54 -11.20
CA SER A 193 41.81 -2.92 -11.66
C SER A 193 40.47 -3.60 -11.48
N TRP A 194 40.28 -4.67 -12.23
CA TRP A 194 39.14 -5.55 -12.14
C TRP A 194 39.65 -6.99 -12.04
N GLU A 195 39.08 -7.76 -11.13
CA GLU A 195 39.35 -9.18 -10.98
C GLU A 195 38.02 -9.93 -11.08
N SER A 196 37.92 -10.92 -11.96
CA SER A 196 36.78 -11.84 -11.91
C SER A 196 37.21 -13.27 -11.85
N TRP A 197 36.36 -14.07 -11.25
CA TRP A 197 36.48 -15.51 -11.24
C TRP A 197 35.07 -16.12 -11.25
N GLY A 198 34.97 -17.30 -11.83
CA GLY A 198 33.81 -18.16 -11.68
C GLY A 198 34.05 -19.16 -10.56
N GLU A 199 32.96 -19.73 -10.06
CA GLU A 199 32.99 -20.88 -9.18
C GLU A 199 33.70 -22.08 -9.84
N THR A 200 34.54 -22.79 -9.09
CA THR A 200 35.31 -23.94 -9.58
C THR A 200 34.86 -25.30 -9.04
N ASP A 201 34.02 -25.32 -8.00
CA ASP A 201 34.07 -26.44 -7.06
C ASP A 201 32.92 -27.47 -7.21
N HIS A 202 31.82 -27.15 -7.89
CA HIS A 202 30.62 -28.01 -7.81
C HIS A 202 30.08 -28.63 -9.11
N ALA A 203 30.35 -28.07 -10.30
CA ALA A 203 29.86 -28.68 -11.57
C ALA A 203 30.90 -29.56 -12.29
N GLY A 204 32.10 -29.75 -11.71
CA GLY A 204 33.19 -30.49 -12.35
C GLY A 204 33.76 -29.85 -13.62
N GLY A 205 33.37 -28.61 -13.92
CA GLY A 205 33.86 -27.79 -15.03
C GLY A 205 34.98 -26.84 -14.59
N THR A 206 35.87 -26.51 -15.52
CA THR A 206 36.90 -25.49 -15.37
C THR A 206 36.36 -24.16 -15.90
N TRP A 207 36.22 -23.18 -15.02
CA TRP A 207 36.03 -21.81 -15.43
C TRP A 207 37.36 -21.24 -15.96
N THR A 208 37.43 -20.94 -17.26
CA THR A 208 38.62 -20.38 -17.88
C THR A 208 38.43 -18.88 -18.08
N TYR A 209 39.16 -18.10 -17.29
CA TYR A 209 39.24 -16.64 -17.44
C TYR A 209 40.39 -16.25 -18.38
N ASN A 210 40.12 -15.36 -19.32
CA ASN A 210 41.15 -14.75 -20.17
C ASN A 210 41.65 -13.46 -19.53
N ALA A 211 42.75 -13.56 -18.76
CA ALA A 211 43.34 -12.45 -18.00
C ALA A 211 43.78 -11.23 -18.83
N ASP A 212 43.85 -11.36 -20.15
CA ASP A 212 44.26 -10.27 -21.05
C ASP A 212 43.07 -9.47 -21.63
N ALA A 213 41.81 -9.80 -21.28
CA ALA A 213 40.62 -9.20 -21.90
C ALA A 213 39.73 -8.47 -20.87
N ILE A 214 39.83 -7.14 -20.82
CA ILE A 214 38.91 -6.25 -20.10
C ILE A 214 38.43 -5.18 -21.10
N PRO A 215 37.18 -5.20 -21.59
CA PRO A 215 36.15 -6.27 -21.57
C PRO A 215 36.59 -7.60 -22.20
N GLY A 216 35.90 -8.71 -21.90
CA GLY A 216 36.36 -10.02 -22.34
C GLY A 216 35.37 -11.18 -22.31
N TRP A 217 35.72 -12.23 -23.07
CA TRP A 217 35.04 -13.52 -23.08
C TRP A 217 35.58 -14.40 -21.95
N GLN A 218 34.67 -15.10 -21.28
CA GLN A 218 34.95 -16.15 -20.30
C GLN A 218 34.28 -17.44 -20.75
N THR A 219 34.96 -18.56 -20.54
CA THR A 219 34.50 -19.85 -21.05
C THR A 219 34.33 -20.81 -19.88
N THR A 220 33.18 -21.49 -19.83
CA THR A 220 33.01 -22.72 -19.06
C THR A 220 33.12 -23.91 -20.01
N ASP A 221 33.68 -25.02 -19.56
CA ASP A 221 33.77 -26.28 -20.31
C ASP A 221 32.74 -27.34 -19.84
N ALA A 222 31.76 -26.92 -19.05
CA ALA A 222 30.70 -27.78 -18.53
C ALA A 222 29.30 -27.14 -18.64
N ILE A 223 28.29 -28.00 -18.55
CA ILE A 223 26.87 -27.64 -18.48
C ILE A 223 26.49 -27.44 -17.02
N SER A 224 26.02 -26.24 -16.67
CA SER A 224 25.60 -25.89 -15.31
C SER A 224 24.25 -26.49 -14.92
N GLY A 225 23.41 -26.80 -15.92
CA GLY A 225 21.98 -27.00 -15.70
C GLY A 225 21.32 -25.77 -15.08
N LEU A 226 20.15 -25.96 -14.46
CA LEU A 226 19.38 -24.86 -13.85
C LEU A 226 20.02 -24.26 -12.60
N ARG A 227 21.08 -24.86 -12.04
CA ARG A 227 21.80 -24.24 -10.91
C ARG A 227 22.55 -22.98 -11.36
N GLY A 228 23.13 -23.01 -12.56
CA GLY A 228 24.03 -21.97 -13.05
C GLY A 228 25.43 -22.05 -12.42
N PHE A 229 26.36 -21.26 -12.98
CA PHE A 229 27.65 -20.95 -12.40
C PHE A 229 27.59 -19.56 -11.78
N ARG A 230 28.11 -19.41 -10.55
CA ARG A 230 28.39 -18.10 -9.97
C ARG A 230 29.61 -17.47 -10.64
N VAL A 231 29.48 -16.23 -11.06
CA VAL A 231 30.58 -15.38 -11.54
C VAL A 231 30.66 -14.14 -10.66
N VAL A 232 31.84 -13.87 -10.13
CA VAL A 232 32.12 -12.74 -9.24
C VAL A 232 33.01 -11.75 -9.99
N LEU A 233 32.69 -10.46 -9.88
CA LEU A 233 33.54 -9.34 -10.28
C LEU A 233 33.92 -8.56 -9.03
N GLU A 234 35.21 -8.35 -8.79
CA GLU A 234 35.75 -7.46 -7.79
C GLU A 234 36.43 -6.27 -8.46
N VAL A 235 36.13 -5.06 -7.98
CA VAL A 235 36.68 -3.81 -8.52
C VAL A 235 37.58 -3.14 -7.49
N ASP A 236 38.75 -2.68 -7.91
CA ASP A 236 39.69 -1.94 -7.08
C ASP A 236 39.94 -0.55 -7.66
N ASP A 237 39.89 0.47 -6.81
CA ASP A 237 40.19 1.88 -7.12
C ASP A 237 41.64 2.27 -6.80
N GLY A 238 42.44 1.34 -6.28
CA GLY A 238 43.86 1.54 -5.97
C GLY A 238 44.14 2.31 -4.69
N ASN A 239 43.11 2.75 -3.94
CA ASN A 239 43.27 3.57 -2.74
C ASN A 239 43.68 2.81 -1.48
N GLY A 240 44.21 1.58 -1.64
CA GLY A 240 44.78 0.81 -0.54
C GLY A 240 43.73 0.18 0.39
N ASN A 241 42.48 0.10 -0.07
CA ASN A 241 41.40 -0.74 0.49
C ASN A 241 41.48 -2.21 0.01
N ALA A 242 42.59 -2.56 -0.64
CA ALA A 242 42.76 -3.71 -1.52
C ALA A 242 42.60 -5.11 -0.90
N THR A 243 42.27 -5.27 0.39
CA THR A 243 42.40 -6.59 1.04
C THR A 243 41.27 -7.04 1.96
N THR A 244 40.26 -6.23 2.31
CA THR A 244 39.33 -6.65 3.39
C THR A 244 37.85 -6.29 3.23
N LEU A 245 37.44 -5.55 2.21
CA LEU A 245 36.03 -5.11 2.12
C LEU A 245 35.29 -5.83 0.99
N PRO A 246 34.33 -6.73 1.29
CA PRO A 246 33.56 -7.47 0.29
C PRO A 246 32.64 -6.57 -0.56
N TYR A 247 32.47 -5.30 -0.17
CA TYR A 247 31.50 -4.33 -0.75
C TYR A 247 31.86 -3.75 -2.12
N ARG A 248 32.94 -4.24 -2.72
CA ARG A 248 33.40 -3.90 -4.08
C ARG A 248 33.10 -5.01 -5.09
N ARG A 249 32.27 -5.98 -4.71
CA ARG A 249 31.93 -7.15 -5.52
C ARG A 249 30.54 -7.08 -6.13
N GLY A 250 30.43 -7.57 -7.36
CA GLY A 250 29.19 -7.93 -8.02
C GLY A 250 29.17 -9.43 -8.29
N VAL A 251 27.99 -10.04 -8.24
CA VAL A 251 27.77 -11.47 -8.48
C VAL A 251 26.67 -11.66 -9.50
N ARG A 252 26.92 -12.45 -10.54
CA ARG A 252 25.91 -12.92 -11.49
C ARG A 252 25.94 -14.43 -11.63
N TYR A 253 24.79 -14.97 -12.00
CA TYR A 253 24.67 -16.35 -12.44
C TYR A 253 24.68 -16.42 -13.95
N VAL A 254 25.44 -17.37 -14.48
CA VAL A 254 25.39 -17.74 -15.90
C VAL A 254 24.98 -19.19 -16.05
N PHE A 255 24.17 -19.47 -17.07
CA PHE A 255 23.60 -20.80 -17.30
C PHE A 255 24.08 -21.34 -18.64
N SER A 256 24.82 -22.45 -18.61
CA SER A 256 25.16 -23.23 -19.80
C SER A 256 24.24 -24.44 -19.86
N LEU A 257 23.35 -24.46 -20.86
CA LEU A 257 22.25 -25.43 -20.96
C LEU A 257 22.30 -26.21 -22.27
N ARG A 258 21.67 -27.39 -22.30
CA ARG A 258 21.22 -28.05 -23.52
C ARG A 258 19.95 -27.40 -24.04
N ARG A 259 19.74 -27.45 -25.34
CA ARG A 259 18.42 -27.15 -25.89
C ARG A 259 17.44 -28.27 -25.50
N PRO A 260 16.13 -27.97 -25.43
CA PRO A 260 15.12 -28.97 -25.13
C PRO A 260 15.23 -30.20 -26.03
N GLY A 261 15.37 -31.39 -25.43
CA GLY A 261 15.54 -32.67 -26.11
C GLY A 261 16.97 -33.02 -26.57
N GLU A 262 17.99 -32.22 -26.24
CA GLU A 262 19.39 -32.42 -26.66
C GLU A 262 20.28 -33.09 -25.58
N THR A 263 19.71 -33.82 -24.61
CA THR A 263 20.48 -34.52 -23.56
C THR A 263 21.57 -35.47 -24.08
N GLN A 264 22.73 -35.49 -23.42
CA GLN A 264 23.86 -36.39 -23.64
C GLN A 264 24.24 -37.17 -22.37
N ASP A 265 24.78 -38.38 -22.51
CA ASP A 265 25.36 -39.13 -21.39
C ASP A 265 26.41 -38.29 -20.66
N GLY A 266 26.18 -38.04 -19.37
CA GLY A 266 27.06 -37.23 -18.50
C GLY A 266 26.57 -35.79 -18.27
N ASP A 267 25.55 -35.34 -18.98
CA ASP A 267 24.87 -34.08 -18.66
C ASP A 267 24.16 -34.18 -17.28
N PRO A 268 24.03 -33.07 -16.53
CA PRO A 268 23.25 -33.05 -15.31
C PRO A 268 21.76 -33.31 -15.59
N GLU A 269 21.02 -33.81 -14.60
CA GLU A 269 19.59 -34.19 -14.72
C GLU A 269 18.68 -33.03 -15.17
N ASN A 270 19.13 -31.80 -14.96
CA ASN A 270 18.45 -30.58 -15.34
C ASN A 270 19.27 -29.71 -16.30
N ALA A 271 19.96 -30.36 -17.24
CA ALA A 271 20.71 -29.70 -18.29
C ALA A 271 19.85 -28.82 -19.22
N GLU A 272 18.54 -29.01 -19.25
CA GLU A 272 17.61 -28.31 -20.13
C GLU A 272 16.79 -27.24 -19.37
N PRO A 273 16.38 -26.14 -20.04
CA PRO A 273 15.49 -25.15 -19.45
C PRO A 273 14.07 -25.70 -19.27
N LEU A 274 13.30 -25.11 -18.36
CA LEU A 274 11.86 -25.38 -18.25
C LEU A 274 11.14 -24.84 -19.48
N THR A 275 10.37 -25.68 -20.15
CA THR A 275 9.62 -25.34 -21.38
C THR A 275 8.10 -25.44 -21.22
N GLU A 276 7.62 -26.18 -20.21
CA GLU A 276 6.18 -26.35 -19.96
C GLU A 276 5.69 -25.33 -18.94
N PHE A 277 5.49 -24.10 -19.42
CA PHE A 277 4.91 -23.01 -18.63
C PHE A 277 4.15 -22.04 -19.53
N GLU A 278 3.31 -21.20 -18.93
CA GLU A 278 2.68 -20.05 -19.57
C GLU A 278 2.91 -18.76 -18.78
N LEU A 279 2.84 -17.63 -19.49
CA LEU A 279 2.77 -16.32 -18.87
C LEU A 279 1.30 -16.00 -18.61
N ALA A 280 0.84 -16.20 -17.37
CA ALA A 280 -0.52 -15.88 -16.96
C ALA A 280 -0.79 -14.36 -17.00
N GLU A 281 0.26 -13.56 -16.83
CA GLU A 281 0.24 -12.12 -17.06
C GLU A 281 1.44 -11.73 -17.95
N PRO A 282 1.31 -10.73 -18.84
CA PRO A 282 2.43 -10.24 -19.64
C PRO A 282 3.63 -9.80 -18.80
N VAL A 283 4.82 -9.77 -19.40
CA VAL A 283 5.99 -9.16 -18.77
C VAL A 283 5.89 -7.66 -18.94
N ALA A 284 5.58 -6.93 -17.86
CA ALA A 284 5.28 -5.51 -17.91
C ALA A 284 6.13 -4.70 -16.93
N GLY A 285 6.49 -3.48 -17.34
CA GLY A 285 7.13 -2.48 -16.51
C GLY A 285 6.61 -1.09 -16.86
N SER A 286 6.52 -0.20 -15.88
CA SER A 286 6.13 1.19 -16.08
C SER A 286 7.08 2.12 -15.33
N PHE A 287 7.27 3.33 -15.85
CA PHE A 287 8.07 4.39 -15.24
C PHE A 287 7.51 4.81 -13.88
N GLU A 288 6.18 4.83 -13.75
CA GLU A 288 5.52 5.20 -12.49
C GLU A 288 5.80 4.18 -11.38
N GLN A 289 5.75 2.90 -11.73
CA GLN A 289 6.11 1.80 -10.82
C GLN A 289 7.63 1.66 -10.65
N GLY A 290 8.38 1.96 -11.70
CA GLY A 290 9.84 1.95 -11.81
C GLY A 290 10.50 0.56 -11.77
N TYR A 291 9.75 -0.53 -11.91
CA TYR A 291 10.28 -1.89 -12.00
C TYR A 291 9.37 -2.81 -12.83
N TRP A 292 9.78 -4.08 -13.01
CA TRP A 292 9.11 -5.06 -13.86
C TRP A 292 8.48 -6.20 -13.09
N ARG A 293 7.35 -6.72 -13.58
CA ARG A 293 6.65 -7.89 -13.03
C ARG A 293 6.01 -8.75 -14.13
N THR A 294 5.74 -10.00 -13.78
CA THR A 294 4.93 -10.94 -14.56
C THR A 294 4.39 -12.04 -13.64
N ARG A 295 3.45 -12.83 -14.14
CA ARG A 295 2.94 -14.04 -13.47
C ARG A 295 3.16 -15.24 -14.36
N VAL A 296 3.73 -16.30 -13.79
CA VAL A 296 4.08 -17.53 -14.50
C VAL A 296 3.30 -18.70 -13.91
N THR A 297 2.78 -19.58 -14.77
CA THR A 297 2.22 -20.88 -14.38
C THR A 297 3.09 -21.98 -14.97
N VAL A 298 3.63 -22.86 -14.13
CA VAL A 298 4.41 -24.05 -14.52
C VAL A 298 3.52 -25.28 -14.40
N PHE A 299 3.51 -26.12 -15.43
CA PHE A 299 2.63 -27.30 -15.47
C PHE A 299 3.20 -28.50 -14.68
N ALA A 300 2.34 -29.43 -14.22
CA ALA A 300 2.70 -30.49 -13.25
C ALA A 300 4.03 -31.22 -13.46
N ASP A 301 4.29 -31.70 -14.66
CA ASP A 301 5.43 -32.60 -14.90
C ASP A 301 6.75 -31.86 -14.60
N GLU A 302 6.82 -30.58 -14.93
CA GLU A 302 7.94 -29.69 -14.59
C GLU A 302 7.86 -29.21 -13.14
N ALA A 303 6.70 -28.76 -12.67
CA ALA A 303 6.53 -28.22 -11.32
C ALA A 303 6.90 -29.23 -10.23
N SER A 304 6.44 -30.48 -10.38
CA SER A 304 6.73 -31.58 -9.45
C SER A 304 8.18 -32.07 -9.51
N LYS A 305 8.82 -31.97 -10.68
CA LYS A 305 10.23 -32.36 -10.88
C LYS A 305 11.19 -31.43 -10.14
N TYR A 306 10.90 -30.14 -10.11
CA TYR A 306 11.84 -29.14 -9.64
C TYR A 306 11.59 -28.63 -8.22
N ASN A 307 10.43 -28.89 -7.60
CA ASN A 307 10.09 -28.40 -6.26
C ASN A 307 10.43 -26.90 -6.08
N ILE A 308 9.79 -26.07 -6.90
CA ILE A 308 10.08 -24.64 -7.04
C ILE A 308 10.03 -23.95 -5.67
N MET A 309 11.14 -23.33 -5.27
CA MET A 309 11.26 -22.62 -4.00
C MET A 309 10.80 -21.16 -4.12
N PRO A 310 10.14 -20.62 -3.08
CA PRO A 310 9.95 -19.17 -2.96
C PRO A 310 11.29 -18.42 -3.05
N GLU A 311 11.23 -17.19 -3.53
CA GLU A 311 12.39 -16.30 -3.72
C GLU A 311 13.45 -16.78 -4.72
N ALA A 312 13.30 -17.95 -5.35
CA ALA A 312 14.24 -18.44 -6.36
C ALA A 312 14.41 -17.44 -7.52
N LEU A 313 15.63 -17.33 -8.04
CA LEU A 313 15.95 -16.48 -9.19
C LEU A 313 15.35 -17.10 -10.46
N VAL A 314 14.58 -16.30 -11.19
CA VAL A 314 13.95 -16.67 -12.45
C VAL A 314 14.55 -15.84 -13.58
N VAL A 315 15.01 -16.53 -14.63
CA VAL A 315 15.40 -15.90 -15.88
C VAL A 315 14.48 -16.39 -17.00
N LEU A 316 13.66 -15.47 -17.49
CA LEU A 316 12.87 -15.65 -18.70
C LEU A 316 13.73 -15.24 -19.89
N PHE A 317 13.83 -16.12 -20.89
CA PHE A 317 14.64 -15.90 -22.08
C PHE A 317 14.01 -16.60 -23.29
N THR A 318 14.45 -16.23 -24.49
CA THR A 318 13.93 -16.78 -25.75
C THR A 318 15.07 -17.19 -26.70
N GLU A 319 14.74 -18.04 -27.67
CA GLU A 319 15.56 -18.26 -28.87
C GLU A 319 14.77 -17.73 -30.08
N ASP A 320 15.20 -16.60 -30.66
CA ASP A 320 14.44 -15.97 -31.74
C ASP A 320 14.87 -16.48 -33.11
N THR A 321 13.89 -16.66 -34.00
CA THR A 321 14.07 -17.12 -35.38
C THR A 321 13.35 -16.18 -36.34
N TYR A 322 14.09 -15.52 -37.24
CA TYR A 322 13.56 -14.45 -38.10
C TYR A 322 13.26 -14.86 -39.54
N THR A 323 13.49 -16.12 -39.94
CA THR A 323 13.25 -16.59 -41.31
C THR A 323 12.61 -17.98 -41.33
N SER A 324 11.70 -18.21 -42.29
CA SER A 324 11.07 -19.50 -42.54
C SER A 324 11.86 -20.40 -43.50
N ASP A 325 13.02 -19.94 -43.97
CA ASP A 325 13.85 -20.67 -44.92
C ASP A 325 14.65 -21.79 -44.22
N CYS A 326 15.17 -22.74 -45.00
CA CYS A 326 15.89 -23.92 -44.54
C CYS A 326 17.21 -23.65 -43.76
N ASP A 327 17.52 -22.38 -43.48
CA ASP A 327 18.57 -21.92 -42.59
C ASP A 327 18.01 -20.73 -41.78
N PRO A 328 17.27 -20.99 -40.68
CA PRO A 328 16.68 -19.95 -39.86
C PRO A 328 17.78 -19.04 -39.31
N LEU A 329 17.68 -17.73 -39.55
CA LEU A 329 18.59 -16.77 -38.93
C LEU A 329 18.25 -16.69 -37.43
N LYS A 330 18.98 -17.46 -36.63
CA LYS A 330 18.97 -17.40 -35.16
C LYS A 330 19.79 -16.21 -34.71
N ARG A 331 19.11 -15.16 -34.30
CA ARG A 331 19.70 -13.97 -33.67
C ARG A 331 18.75 -13.54 -32.58
N SER A 332 19.26 -12.83 -31.60
CA SER A 332 18.40 -12.26 -30.58
C SER A 332 18.48 -10.73 -30.63
N VAL A 333 17.40 -10.06 -30.25
CA VAL A 333 17.28 -8.60 -30.24
C VAL A 333 17.00 -8.14 -28.82
N GLY A 334 17.85 -7.28 -28.29
CA GLY A 334 17.75 -6.75 -26.93
C GLY A 334 18.66 -5.55 -26.74
N ALA A 335 18.50 -4.88 -25.60
CA ALA A 335 19.20 -3.63 -25.29
C ALA A 335 20.63 -3.86 -24.78
N VAL A 336 20.90 -5.06 -24.25
CA VAL A 336 22.20 -5.43 -23.68
C VAL A 336 22.87 -6.43 -24.62
N ASN A 337 24.05 -6.06 -25.09
CA ASN A 337 24.83 -6.89 -26.00
C ASN A 337 25.20 -8.23 -25.33
N HIS A 338 25.08 -9.34 -26.06
CA HIS A 338 25.27 -10.71 -25.57
C HIS A 338 24.32 -11.15 -24.45
N ARG A 339 23.23 -10.42 -24.24
CA ARG A 339 22.15 -10.71 -23.28
C ARG A 339 20.78 -10.43 -23.92
N GLU A 340 20.75 -10.35 -25.24
CA GLU A 340 19.58 -9.96 -26.01
C GLU A 340 18.45 -10.98 -25.87
N ASN A 341 18.80 -12.23 -25.57
CA ASN A 341 17.88 -13.34 -25.36
C ASN A 341 16.98 -13.19 -24.13
N ILE A 342 17.35 -12.32 -23.18
CA ILE A 342 16.64 -12.18 -21.91
C ILE A 342 15.38 -11.32 -22.07
N LEU A 343 14.29 -11.85 -21.52
CA LEU A 343 13.00 -11.19 -21.45
C LEU A 343 12.78 -10.52 -20.08
N LEU A 344 13.12 -11.23 -19.00
CA LEU A 344 13.01 -10.76 -17.62
C LEU A 344 14.00 -11.50 -16.72
N VAL A 345 14.63 -10.77 -15.81
CA VAL A 345 15.33 -11.29 -14.62
C VAL A 345 14.54 -10.85 -13.39
N GLY A 346 14.20 -11.80 -12.54
CA GLY A 346 13.50 -11.50 -11.29
C GLY A 346 13.52 -12.66 -10.31
N ARG A 347 12.82 -12.51 -9.19
CA ARG A 347 12.65 -13.55 -8.16
C ARG A 347 11.18 -13.82 -7.91
N ILE A 348 10.90 -15.01 -7.37
CA ILE A 348 9.56 -15.42 -6.97
C ILE A 348 9.17 -14.67 -5.68
N ILE A 349 8.17 -13.79 -5.74
CA ILE A 349 7.79 -12.95 -4.58
C ILE A 349 6.51 -13.42 -3.88
N ASN A 350 5.53 -13.87 -4.66
CA ASN A 350 4.27 -14.43 -4.17
C ASN A 350 4.09 -15.74 -4.89
N ASP A 351 3.75 -16.79 -4.14
CA ASP A 351 3.36 -18.05 -4.73
C ASP A 351 1.90 -18.33 -4.33
N THR A 352 1.10 -18.73 -5.31
CA THR A 352 -0.15 -19.41 -5.02
C THR A 352 -0.03 -20.81 -5.59
N ILE A 353 0.35 -21.75 -4.74
CA ILE A 353 0.36 -23.16 -5.08
C ILE A 353 -1.09 -23.62 -5.23
N ARG A 354 -1.61 -23.59 -6.46
CA ARG A 354 -2.90 -24.18 -6.80
C ARG A 354 -2.69 -25.58 -7.30
N VAL A 355 -2.61 -26.53 -6.36
CA VAL A 355 -2.58 -27.95 -6.72
C VAL A 355 -3.96 -28.35 -7.23
N ASP A 356 -4.14 -28.32 -8.55
CA ASP A 356 -5.24 -29.04 -9.18
C ASP A 356 -4.92 -30.54 -9.10
N PRO A 357 -5.76 -31.38 -8.46
CA PRO A 357 -5.50 -32.81 -8.37
C PRO A 357 -5.51 -33.53 -9.74
N GLU A 358 -6.00 -32.89 -10.80
CA GLU A 358 -5.93 -33.39 -12.17
C GLU A 358 -4.70 -32.87 -12.93
N THR A 359 -4.27 -31.61 -12.71
CA THR A 359 -3.19 -30.98 -13.51
C THR A 359 -1.91 -30.65 -12.75
N GLY A 360 -1.90 -30.52 -11.43
CA GLY A 360 -0.73 -30.33 -10.57
C GLY A 360 0.12 -29.08 -10.82
N ASP A 361 -0.48 -28.02 -11.34
CA ASP A 361 0.22 -26.79 -11.75
C ASP A 361 0.64 -25.90 -10.56
N VAL A 362 1.63 -25.03 -10.76
CA VAL A 362 2.09 -24.03 -9.77
C VAL A 362 2.12 -22.65 -10.42
N THR A 363 1.51 -21.65 -9.78
CA THR A 363 1.44 -20.28 -10.29
C THR A 363 2.04 -19.29 -9.31
N PHE A 364 3.00 -18.49 -9.78
CA PHE A 364 3.72 -17.52 -8.95
C PHE A 364 4.01 -16.21 -9.68
N ASP A 365 4.20 -15.16 -8.88
CA ASP A 365 4.61 -13.83 -9.35
C ASP A 365 6.13 -13.74 -9.41
N VAL A 366 6.65 -13.28 -10.55
CA VAL A 366 8.06 -12.99 -10.75
C VAL A 366 8.25 -11.48 -10.80
N ALA A 367 9.15 -10.97 -9.98
CA ALA A 367 9.40 -9.53 -9.82
C ALA A 367 10.87 -9.23 -10.03
N SER A 368 11.19 -8.15 -10.76
CA SER A 368 12.58 -7.72 -10.90
C SER A 368 13.16 -7.26 -9.55
N PRO A 369 14.49 -7.16 -9.42
CA PRO A 369 15.14 -6.69 -8.18
C PRO A 369 14.59 -5.35 -7.65
N GLY A 370 14.07 -4.46 -8.52
CA GLY A 370 13.42 -3.22 -8.09
C GLY A 370 12.13 -3.45 -7.31
N ALA A 371 11.32 -4.43 -7.72
CA ALA A 371 10.13 -4.82 -6.99
C ALA A 371 10.47 -5.51 -5.66
N GLU A 372 11.55 -6.29 -5.64
CA GLU A 372 12.09 -6.92 -4.43
C GLU A 372 12.56 -5.86 -3.43
N ALA A 373 13.24 -4.80 -3.89
CA ALA A 373 13.66 -3.68 -3.05
C ALA A 373 12.49 -2.94 -2.39
N ALA A 374 11.32 -2.93 -3.01
CA ALA A 374 10.11 -2.35 -2.40
C ALA A 374 9.49 -3.23 -1.30
N MET A 375 9.97 -4.46 -1.11
CA MET A 375 9.49 -5.38 -0.07
C MET A 375 10.34 -5.36 1.20
N TYR A 376 11.59 -4.92 1.08
CA TYR A 376 12.52 -4.87 2.20
C TYR A 376 12.43 -3.53 2.91
N HIS A 377 12.16 -3.60 4.20
CA HIS A 377 12.20 -2.46 5.10
C HIS A 377 13.61 -1.86 5.19
N ASN A 378 13.70 -0.57 5.51
CA ASN A 378 14.93 0.11 5.84
C ASN A 378 14.87 0.77 7.23
N TYR A 379 16.04 1.10 7.78
CA TYR A 379 16.14 1.92 9.00
C TYR A 379 16.45 3.36 8.63
N PRO A 380 16.08 4.31 9.51
CA PRO A 380 16.45 5.68 9.30
C PRO A 380 17.97 5.86 9.37
N ILE A 381 18.54 6.55 8.39
CA ILE A 381 19.97 6.76 8.24
C ILE A 381 20.21 8.24 8.02
N VAL A 382 21.08 8.81 8.84
CA VAL A 382 21.52 10.19 8.71
C VAL A 382 22.92 10.21 8.13
N ILE A 383 23.11 11.02 7.10
CA ILE A 383 24.42 11.33 6.55
C ILE A 383 24.59 12.83 6.37
N GLN A 384 25.79 13.33 6.62
CA GLN A 384 26.15 14.73 6.51
C GLN A 384 27.47 14.90 5.78
N ASN A 385 27.64 16.08 5.18
CA ASN A 385 28.85 16.47 4.51
C ASN A 385 29.87 17.02 5.51
N ASP A 386 30.93 16.24 5.78
CA ASP A 386 32.03 16.65 6.64
C ASP A 386 33.37 16.15 6.06
N ASP A 387 34.25 17.09 5.71
CA ASP A 387 35.61 16.85 5.20
C ASP A 387 36.48 16.05 6.17
N ALA A 388 36.16 16.07 7.47
CA ALA A 388 36.95 15.39 8.48
C ALA A 388 36.70 13.87 8.49
N GLY A 389 35.50 13.40 8.13
CA GLY A 389 35.13 11.97 8.17
C GLY A 389 35.48 11.34 9.53
N THR A 390 34.77 11.68 10.60
CA THR A 390 35.10 11.17 11.95
C THR A 390 34.20 10.03 12.42
N SER A 391 33.13 9.76 11.69
CA SER A 391 32.13 8.78 12.04
C SER A 391 31.38 8.30 10.79
N TRP A 392 30.60 7.22 10.93
CA TRP A 392 29.80 6.68 9.83
C TRP A 392 28.82 7.68 9.23
N ILE A 393 28.39 8.70 9.97
CA ILE A 393 27.46 9.72 9.45
C ILE A 393 28.16 10.78 8.58
N ASP A 394 29.49 10.87 8.64
CA ASP A 394 30.28 11.92 7.99
C ASP A 394 30.79 11.44 6.63
N THR A 395 30.27 11.97 5.52
CA THR A 395 30.75 11.67 4.16
C THR A 395 31.34 12.93 3.51
N PRO A 396 32.63 12.98 3.13
CA PRO A 396 33.21 14.13 2.45
C PRO A 396 32.59 14.31 1.05
N ASP A 397 32.53 15.55 0.56
CA ASP A 397 31.90 15.98 -0.70
C ASP A 397 30.58 15.25 -1.02
N LEU A 398 29.69 15.13 -0.03
CA LEU A 398 28.43 14.42 -0.17
C LEU A 398 27.59 15.01 -1.32
N THR A 399 27.39 14.25 -2.39
CA THR A 399 26.44 14.53 -3.49
C THR A 399 25.21 13.63 -3.39
N VAL A 400 24.20 13.86 -4.24
CA VAL A 400 23.03 12.97 -4.33
C VAL A 400 23.45 11.54 -4.71
N ASP A 401 24.31 11.40 -5.71
CA ASP A 401 24.82 10.08 -6.12
C ASP A 401 25.64 9.40 -5.01
N ARG A 402 26.50 10.14 -4.31
CA ARG A 402 27.22 9.60 -3.14
C ARG A 402 26.24 9.17 -2.04
N ALA A 403 25.20 9.95 -1.75
CA ALA A 403 24.19 9.54 -0.78
C ALA A 403 23.51 8.21 -1.16
N VAL A 404 23.12 8.04 -2.44
CA VAL A 404 22.55 6.78 -2.95
C VAL A 404 23.55 5.63 -2.83
N ARG A 405 24.82 5.84 -3.22
CA ARG A 405 25.84 4.79 -3.13
C ARG A 405 26.15 4.40 -1.70
N TYR A 406 26.25 5.38 -0.79
CA TYR A 406 26.46 5.12 0.63
C TYR A 406 25.36 4.20 1.15
N TYR A 407 24.11 4.55 0.85
CA TYR A 407 22.95 3.78 1.25
C TYR A 407 23.00 2.35 0.68
N ILE A 408 23.20 2.21 -0.64
CA ILE A 408 23.19 0.91 -1.32
C ILE A 408 24.38 0.03 -0.90
N ALA A 409 25.55 0.59 -0.64
CA ALA A 409 26.73 -0.18 -0.27
C ALA A 409 26.68 -0.65 1.19
N TRP A 410 26.28 0.23 2.11
CA TRP A 410 26.42 -0.02 3.55
C TRP A 410 25.15 -0.50 4.25
N HIS A 411 23.99 -0.35 3.60
CA HIS A 411 22.69 -0.71 4.20
C HIS A 411 21.93 -1.77 3.42
N THR A 412 22.42 -2.20 2.27
CA THR A 412 21.82 -3.26 1.48
C THR A 412 22.88 -4.12 0.80
N THR A 413 22.49 -5.28 0.29
CA THR A 413 23.31 -6.10 -0.63
C THR A 413 22.99 -5.80 -2.10
N LEU A 414 22.28 -4.72 -2.42
CA LEU A 414 21.76 -4.46 -3.77
C LEU A 414 22.88 -4.40 -4.81
N SER A 415 23.98 -3.69 -4.51
CA SER A 415 25.12 -3.60 -5.44
C SER A 415 25.89 -4.91 -5.65
N LEU A 416 25.66 -5.91 -4.78
CA LEU A 416 26.20 -7.25 -4.97
C LEU A 416 25.44 -7.98 -6.09
N ILE A 417 24.12 -7.84 -6.14
CA ILE A 417 23.26 -8.65 -7.03
C ILE A 417 22.81 -7.93 -8.30
N ALA A 418 22.94 -6.60 -8.37
CA ALA A 418 22.47 -5.79 -9.49
C ALA A 418 23.46 -4.69 -9.85
N ASP A 419 23.51 -4.30 -11.14
CA ASP A 419 24.27 -3.14 -11.59
C ASP A 419 23.48 -1.89 -11.21
N VAL A 420 24.14 -0.85 -10.69
CA VAL A 420 23.49 0.41 -10.30
C VAL A 420 24.19 1.57 -11.00
N TYR A 421 23.52 2.16 -11.98
CA TYR A 421 23.95 3.36 -12.68
C TYR A 421 23.45 4.61 -11.96
N GLN A 422 24.31 5.62 -11.85
CA GLN A 422 24.05 6.87 -11.15
C GLN A 422 23.63 8.01 -12.09
N THR A 423 23.22 9.15 -11.53
CA THR A 423 22.77 10.31 -12.32
C THR A 423 23.90 11.15 -12.92
N ASP A 424 25.14 10.88 -12.52
CA ASP A 424 26.33 11.72 -12.73
C ASP A 424 26.20 13.13 -12.11
N ASP A 425 25.40 13.26 -11.06
CA ASP A 425 25.22 14.51 -10.33
C ASP A 425 26.41 14.83 -9.44
N THR A 426 26.93 16.03 -9.63
CA THR A 426 28.10 16.55 -8.91
C THR A 426 27.74 17.64 -7.90
N LYS A 427 26.45 17.89 -7.65
CA LYS A 427 26.02 18.95 -6.74
C LYS A 427 26.13 18.44 -5.30
N GLU A 428 26.90 19.14 -4.50
CA GLU A 428 27.01 18.83 -3.08
C GLU A 428 25.72 19.16 -2.34
N ILE A 429 25.37 18.31 -1.37
CA ILE A 429 24.31 18.50 -0.40
C ILE A 429 24.92 18.57 1.00
N TYR A 430 24.26 19.29 1.91
CA TYR A 430 24.74 19.47 3.27
C TYR A 430 24.54 18.22 4.13
N ALA A 431 23.33 17.66 4.10
CA ALA A 431 22.95 16.46 4.82
C ALA A 431 21.70 15.84 4.20
N GLN A 432 21.51 14.55 4.46
CA GLN A 432 20.31 13.81 4.10
C GLN A 432 19.94 12.85 5.23
N ASP A 433 18.64 12.86 5.56
CA ASP A 433 18.03 11.86 6.42
C ASP A 433 17.20 10.93 5.55
N PHE A 434 17.63 9.69 5.39
CA PHE A 434 16.78 8.63 4.86
C PHE A 434 15.85 8.22 5.98
N LEU A 435 14.54 8.39 5.78
CA LEU A 435 13.54 7.98 6.76
C LEU A 435 13.28 6.48 6.67
N GLU A 436 12.64 5.97 7.70
CA GLU A 436 12.12 4.61 7.75
C GLU A 436 11.01 4.40 6.71
N GLY A 437 11.03 3.27 6.02
CA GLY A 437 10.21 2.93 4.87
C GLY A 437 10.69 1.62 4.23
N ASP A 438 10.43 1.43 2.94
CA ASP A 438 11.08 0.40 2.13
C ASP A 438 12.29 0.96 1.37
N ILE A 439 13.21 0.07 1.00
CA ILE A 439 14.47 0.43 0.34
C ILE A 439 14.23 1.19 -0.97
N TYR A 440 13.25 0.76 -1.76
CA TYR A 440 12.98 1.33 -3.08
C TYR A 440 12.38 2.74 -2.96
N SER A 441 11.25 2.90 -2.27
CA SER A 441 10.56 4.19 -2.12
C SER A 441 11.39 5.21 -1.37
N THR A 442 12.25 4.80 -0.44
CA THR A 442 13.17 5.73 0.23
C THR A 442 14.20 6.31 -0.73
N LEU A 443 14.79 5.48 -1.60
CA LEU A 443 15.75 5.94 -2.60
C LEU A 443 15.09 6.73 -3.73
N ASP A 444 13.94 6.25 -4.25
CA ASP A 444 13.18 6.91 -5.30
C ASP A 444 12.67 8.29 -4.83
N GLY A 445 12.10 8.38 -3.62
CA GLY A 445 11.65 9.63 -3.02
C GLY A 445 12.81 10.62 -2.82
N PHE A 446 13.97 10.14 -2.32
CA PHE A 446 15.16 10.97 -2.20
C PHE A 446 15.64 11.53 -3.55
N LEU A 447 15.72 10.68 -4.58
CA LEU A 447 16.10 11.09 -5.94
C LEU A 447 15.11 12.09 -6.54
N HIS A 448 13.81 11.87 -6.31
CA HIS A 448 12.75 12.75 -6.77
C HIS A 448 12.84 14.13 -6.12
N ASP A 449 12.95 14.17 -4.80
CA ASP A 449 12.99 15.41 -4.03
C ASP A 449 14.27 16.24 -4.29
N ARG A 450 15.39 15.59 -4.61
CA ARG A 450 16.66 16.28 -4.86
C ARG A 450 16.89 16.68 -6.30
N LEU A 451 16.47 15.86 -7.28
CA LEU A 451 16.85 16.02 -8.68
C LEU A 451 15.70 15.90 -9.68
N PHE A 452 14.46 15.64 -9.23
CA PHE A 452 13.40 15.08 -10.08
C PHE A 452 13.86 13.80 -10.81
N ALA A 453 14.72 13.03 -10.15
CA ALA A 453 15.18 11.74 -10.64
C ALA A 453 14.30 10.62 -10.10
N ARG A 454 14.36 9.48 -10.76
CA ARG A 454 13.71 8.23 -10.33
C ARG A 454 14.74 7.13 -10.22
N LEU A 455 14.49 6.17 -9.34
CA LEU A 455 15.18 4.89 -9.30
C LEU A 455 14.44 3.91 -10.20
N LEU A 456 14.97 3.57 -11.37
CA LEU A 456 14.32 2.66 -12.32
C LEU A 456 15.09 1.34 -12.41
N CYS A 457 14.38 0.22 -12.42
CA CYS A 457 14.93 -1.10 -12.70
C CYS A 457 14.50 -1.54 -14.10
N ASP A 458 15.46 -1.85 -14.97
CA ASP A 458 15.16 -2.43 -16.28
C ASP A 458 14.74 -3.92 -16.14
N LYS A 459 14.26 -4.53 -17.24
CA LYS A 459 13.84 -5.94 -17.19
C LYS A 459 15.00 -6.92 -17.04
N TYR A 460 16.23 -6.46 -17.24
CA TYR A 460 17.45 -7.25 -17.06
C TYR A 460 17.92 -7.25 -15.60
N GLY A 461 17.25 -6.50 -14.72
CA GLY A 461 17.57 -6.40 -13.30
C GLY A 461 18.67 -5.38 -12.96
N ARG A 462 18.90 -4.40 -13.84
CA ARG A 462 19.85 -3.30 -13.62
C ARG A 462 19.10 -2.04 -13.18
N PHE A 463 19.67 -1.31 -12.22
CA PHE A 463 19.12 -0.07 -11.70
C PHE A 463 19.74 1.15 -12.38
N PHE A 464 18.92 2.16 -12.62
CA PHE A 464 19.28 3.43 -13.21
C PHE A 464 18.70 4.54 -12.34
N CYS A 465 19.57 5.35 -11.76
CA CYS A 465 19.18 6.62 -11.16
C CYS A 465 19.20 7.64 -12.29
N GLU A 466 18.03 8.10 -12.75
CA GLU A 466 17.94 9.01 -13.90
C GLU A 466 16.99 10.16 -13.60
N VAL A 467 17.40 11.38 -13.96
CA VAL A 467 16.48 12.52 -14.05
C VAL A 467 15.38 12.17 -15.05
N ASP A 468 14.12 12.42 -14.71
CA ASP A 468 13.00 12.17 -15.64
C ASP A 468 13.30 12.83 -16.98
N ALA A 469 13.16 12.08 -18.06
CA ALA A 469 13.33 12.53 -19.43
C ALA A 469 12.55 13.81 -19.75
N GLN A 470 11.38 14.04 -19.13
CA GLN A 470 10.63 15.30 -19.27
C GLN A 470 11.26 16.50 -18.56
N GLU A 471 12.11 16.27 -17.56
CA GLU A 471 12.81 17.31 -16.79
C GLU A 471 14.21 17.62 -17.36
N GLN A 472 14.70 16.75 -18.25
CA GLN A 472 15.92 16.97 -19.00
C GLN A 472 15.74 18.05 -20.07
N ALA A 473 16.85 18.51 -20.64
CA ALA A 473 16.77 19.48 -21.73
C ALA A 473 16.21 18.81 -22.99
N PHE A 474 15.29 19.48 -23.68
CA PHE A 474 14.66 18.93 -24.89
C PHE A 474 15.69 18.42 -25.91
N GLY A 475 15.50 17.19 -26.38
CA GLY A 475 16.32 16.53 -27.38
C GLY A 475 17.66 15.98 -26.87
N THR A 476 17.86 15.93 -25.55
CA THR A 476 19.03 15.27 -24.94
C THR A 476 18.81 13.79 -24.69
N VAL A 477 17.55 13.37 -24.53
CA VAL A 477 17.19 11.95 -24.37
C VAL A 477 17.46 11.21 -25.68
N THR A 478 18.12 10.07 -25.59
CA THR A 478 18.55 9.34 -26.79
C THR A 478 17.35 8.72 -27.51
N THR A 479 17.28 8.94 -28.83
CA THR A 479 16.30 8.28 -29.69
C THR A 479 16.65 6.79 -29.87
N LEU A 480 15.73 5.91 -29.47
CA LEU A 480 15.84 4.47 -29.60
C LEU A 480 15.62 4.03 -31.06
N PHE A 481 14.53 4.48 -31.68
CA PHE A 481 14.23 4.26 -33.08
C PHE A 481 13.31 5.36 -33.63
N THR A 482 13.23 5.44 -34.95
CA THR A 482 12.26 6.29 -35.66
C THR A 482 11.13 5.41 -36.17
N MET A 483 9.91 5.67 -35.71
CA MET A 483 8.72 4.94 -36.12
C MET A 483 8.30 5.30 -37.54
N MET A 484 8.05 4.28 -38.37
CA MET A 484 7.58 4.36 -39.74
C MET A 484 6.22 3.68 -39.92
N ASP A 485 5.50 4.05 -40.99
CA ASP A 485 4.24 3.38 -41.36
C ASP A 485 4.45 1.86 -41.49
N GLY A 486 3.72 1.10 -40.68
CA GLY A 486 3.79 -0.36 -40.64
C GLY A 486 4.62 -0.94 -39.49
N ASP A 487 5.27 -0.11 -38.68
CA ASP A 487 5.99 -0.56 -37.46
C ASP A 487 5.05 -0.84 -36.28
N TRP A 488 3.77 -0.49 -36.38
CA TRP A 488 2.73 -0.80 -35.39
C TRP A 488 1.63 -1.68 -36.00
N LEU A 489 0.93 -2.42 -35.14
CA LEU A 489 -0.23 -3.23 -35.46
C LEU A 489 -1.50 -2.45 -35.13
N ASP A 490 -2.58 -2.79 -35.84
CA ASP A 490 -3.94 -2.32 -35.57
C ASP A 490 -4.07 -0.80 -35.40
N GLU A 491 -4.61 -0.35 -34.28
CA GLU A 491 -4.90 1.06 -33.98
C GLU A 491 -3.88 1.65 -33.01
N VAL A 492 -3.57 2.94 -33.20
CA VAL A 492 -2.79 3.74 -32.25
C VAL A 492 -3.79 4.57 -31.45
N ASP A 493 -3.81 4.39 -30.13
CA ASP A 493 -4.61 5.25 -29.26
C ASP A 493 -3.79 6.50 -28.93
N VAL A 494 -4.40 7.68 -29.15
CA VAL A 494 -3.76 8.97 -28.90
C VAL A 494 -4.68 9.81 -28.05
N ARG A 495 -4.22 10.14 -26.85
CA ARG A 495 -4.91 11.01 -25.93
C ARG A 495 -4.30 12.41 -25.95
N GLN A 496 -5.12 13.41 -26.27
CA GLN A 496 -4.72 14.83 -26.25
C GLN A 496 -5.28 15.56 -25.03
N PHE A 497 -4.40 16.26 -24.32
CA PHE A 497 -4.75 17.14 -23.21
C PHE A 497 -4.93 18.58 -23.69
N ASN A 498 -6.19 18.99 -23.87
CA ASN A 498 -6.53 20.33 -24.38
C ASN A 498 -6.50 21.45 -23.32
N GLN A 499 -6.20 21.11 -22.06
CA GLN A 499 -6.22 22.05 -20.94
C GLN A 499 -4.99 21.84 -20.07
N SER A 500 -4.38 22.93 -19.61
CA SER A 500 -3.30 22.84 -18.63
C SER A 500 -3.80 22.20 -17.34
N ARG A 501 -3.13 21.13 -16.92
CA ARG A 501 -3.36 20.43 -15.65
C ARG A 501 -2.77 21.20 -14.49
N VAL A 502 -1.63 21.84 -14.73
CA VAL A 502 -0.91 22.65 -13.73
C VAL A 502 -0.80 24.08 -14.22
N ASN A 503 -1.25 25.02 -13.40
CA ASN A 503 -1.29 26.44 -13.77
C ASN A 503 -0.01 27.20 -13.42
N ALA A 504 0.68 26.76 -12.38
CA ALA A 504 1.92 27.32 -11.88
C ALA A 504 2.67 26.29 -11.04
N VAL A 505 3.99 26.44 -11.04
CA VAL A 505 4.91 25.64 -10.24
C VAL A 505 5.77 26.61 -9.42
N GLU A 506 5.94 26.34 -8.14
CA GLU A 506 6.96 26.99 -7.30
C GLU A 506 8.05 25.96 -6.95
N CYS A 507 9.31 26.26 -7.27
CA CYS A 507 10.44 25.39 -6.97
C CYS A 507 11.36 26.04 -5.93
N GLY A 508 11.73 25.30 -4.90
CA GLY A 508 12.73 25.66 -3.90
C GLY A 508 13.91 24.70 -3.94
N GLY A 509 15.12 25.25 -3.80
CA GLY A 509 16.33 24.46 -3.77
C GLY A 509 17.42 25.08 -2.91
N LEU A 510 18.42 24.26 -2.58
CA LEU A 510 19.58 24.65 -1.77
C LEU A 510 20.85 24.57 -2.61
N ILE A 511 21.69 25.60 -2.51
CA ILE A 511 23.08 25.55 -2.95
C ILE A 511 23.93 25.32 -1.71
N TYR A 512 24.67 24.22 -1.67
CA TYR A 512 25.72 24.00 -0.67
C TYR A 512 27.08 24.19 -1.32
N ALA A 513 27.89 25.10 -0.76
CA ALA A 513 29.25 25.33 -1.23
C ALA A 513 30.14 25.81 -0.07
N ALA A 514 31.24 25.12 0.18
CA ALA A 514 32.25 25.48 1.19
C ALA A 514 31.63 25.77 2.57
N GLY A 515 30.75 24.88 3.04
CA GLY A 515 30.09 25.00 4.35
C GLY A 515 28.96 26.04 4.41
N THR A 516 28.63 26.71 3.31
CA THR A 516 27.54 27.70 3.26
C THR A 516 26.32 27.15 2.54
N VAL A 517 25.17 27.13 3.22
CA VAL A 517 23.87 26.79 2.63
C VAL A 517 23.18 28.07 2.17
N THR A 518 22.83 28.17 0.88
CA THR A 518 22.11 29.31 0.31
C THR A 518 20.79 28.85 -0.31
N PRO A 519 19.62 29.19 0.29
CA PRO A 519 18.34 28.85 -0.29
C PRO A 519 18.03 29.70 -1.53
N LYS A 520 17.29 29.13 -2.47
CA LYS A 520 16.80 29.77 -3.70
C LYS A 520 15.36 29.35 -3.96
N LEU A 521 14.57 30.28 -4.50
CA LEU A 521 13.18 30.07 -4.86
C LEU A 521 12.92 30.55 -6.28
N SER A 522 12.07 29.85 -7.02
CA SER A 522 11.64 30.19 -8.37
C SER A 522 10.16 29.88 -8.58
N ARG A 523 9.54 30.56 -9.54
CA ARG A 523 8.16 30.29 -9.96
C ARG A 523 7.99 30.36 -11.46
N ALA A 524 7.32 29.38 -12.05
CA ALA A 524 6.95 29.34 -13.47
C ALA A 524 5.40 29.37 -13.62
N PRO A 525 4.84 30.00 -14.69
CA PRO A 525 5.52 30.60 -15.85
C PRO A 525 5.94 32.07 -15.63
N GLY A 526 5.99 32.54 -14.39
CA GLY A 526 6.36 33.91 -14.05
C GLY A 526 5.58 34.42 -12.84
N LEU A 527 5.23 35.72 -12.88
CA LEU A 527 4.45 36.36 -11.81
C LEU A 527 2.94 36.05 -11.87
N TYR A 528 2.44 35.55 -13.00
CA TYR A 528 1.03 35.29 -13.24
C TYR A 528 0.82 33.83 -13.60
N ASP A 529 -0.18 33.21 -12.97
CA ASP A 529 -0.53 31.81 -13.19
C ASP A 529 -1.26 31.64 -14.53
N ARG A 530 -1.21 30.44 -15.10
CA ARG A 530 -2.09 30.09 -16.24
C ARG A 530 -3.55 30.12 -15.80
N TYR A 531 -4.47 30.27 -16.75
CA TYR A 531 -5.90 30.41 -16.46
C TYR A 531 -6.54 29.14 -15.85
N ARG A 532 -5.97 27.95 -16.07
CA ARG A 532 -6.50 26.66 -15.61
C ARG A 532 -5.38 25.75 -15.10
N GLY A 533 -5.74 24.85 -14.20
CA GLY A 533 -4.86 23.88 -13.56
C GLY A 533 -4.72 24.13 -12.06
N SER A 534 -4.16 23.17 -11.34
CA SER A 534 -3.74 23.32 -9.96
C SER A 534 -2.35 23.95 -9.85
N ARG A 535 -2.03 24.54 -8.70
CA ARG A 535 -0.66 24.92 -8.36
C ARG A 535 0.07 23.69 -7.83
N GLN A 536 1.35 23.56 -8.19
CA GLN A 536 2.26 22.55 -7.66
C GLN A 536 3.47 23.22 -7.02
N GLU A 537 4.10 22.51 -6.08
CA GLU A 537 5.28 22.99 -5.39
C GLU A 537 6.29 21.84 -5.29
N ALA A 538 7.56 22.15 -5.52
CA ALA A 538 8.67 21.22 -5.34
C ALA A 538 9.73 21.91 -4.49
N THR A 539 10.15 21.29 -3.40
CA THR A 539 11.11 21.88 -2.46
C THR A 539 12.33 20.99 -2.32
N SER A 540 13.38 21.51 -1.66
CA SER A 540 14.58 20.74 -1.32
C SER A 540 15.47 20.26 -2.48
N LEU A 541 15.31 20.83 -3.69
CA LEU A 541 16.14 20.49 -4.85
C LEU A 541 17.62 20.82 -4.62
N ALA A 542 18.51 19.93 -5.05
CA ALA A 542 19.95 20.19 -5.13
C ALA A 542 20.23 21.00 -6.41
N ILE A 543 20.72 22.24 -6.25
CA ILE A 543 20.87 23.17 -7.38
C ILE A 543 22.25 23.82 -7.43
N ALA A 544 22.71 24.13 -8.65
CA ALA A 544 23.99 24.79 -8.86
C ALA A 544 23.89 26.33 -8.84
N SER A 545 22.72 26.89 -9.17
CA SER A 545 22.50 28.34 -9.22
C SER A 545 21.01 28.71 -9.28
N GLN A 546 20.68 29.98 -9.03
CA GLN A 546 19.33 30.52 -9.25
C GLN A 546 18.86 30.36 -10.71
N ASN A 547 19.76 30.54 -11.68
CA ASN A 547 19.40 30.41 -13.10
C ASN A 547 19.06 28.96 -13.44
N ALA A 548 19.81 28.00 -12.89
CA ALA A 548 19.51 26.59 -13.05
C ALA A 548 18.12 26.27 -12.46
N LEU A 549 17.83 26.74 -11.24
CA LEU A 549 16.51 26.57 -10.62
C LEU A 549 15.38 27.18 -11.47
N ASN A 550 15.59 28.38 -12.04
CA ASN A 550 14.60 29.01 -12.93
C ASN A 550 14.34 28.16 -14.18
N THR A 551 15.38 27.61 -14.81
CA THR A 551 15.23 26.71 -15.95
C THR A 551 14.50 25.43 -15.55
N THR A 552 14.92 24.77 -14.47
CA THR A 552 14.28 23.56 -13.95
C THR A 552 12.80 23.79 -13.62
N CYS A 553 12.45 24.90 -12.96
CA CYS A 553 11.06 25.24 -12.64
C CYS A 553 10.19 25.44 -13.89
N GLY A 554 10.76 26.05 -14.94
CA GLY A 554 10.10 26.20 -16.24
C GLY A 554 9.86 24.86 -16.93
N ARG A 555 10.86 23.98 -16.92
CA ARG A 555 10.78 22.61 -17.44
C ARG A 555 9.73 21.79 -16.69
N HIS A 556 9.76 21.79 -15.37
CA HIS A 556 8.81 21.05 -14.54
C HIS A 556 7.36 21.46 -14.81
N LEU A 557 7.08 22.76 -14.95
CA LEU A 557 5.75 23.22 -15.36
C LEU A 557 5.33 22.67 -16.72
N ASN A 558 6.25 22.56 -17.67
CA ASN A 558 5.98 22.05 -19.00
C ASN A 558 5.84 20.52 -19.02
N ALA A 559 6.68 19.80 -18.27
CA ALA A 559 6.58 18.36 -18.04
C ALA A 559 5.19 18.00 -17.52
N LEU A 560 4.70 18.69 -16.49
CA LEU A 560 3.35 18.48 -15.94
C LEU A 560 2.20 18.84 -16.92
N ASN A 561 2.50 19.51 -18.03
CA ASN A 561 1.55 19.97 -19.03
C ASN A 561 1.85 19.43 -20.44
N TYR A 562 2.42 18.22 -20.57
CA TYR A 562 2.54 17.57 -21.87
C TYR A 562 1.20 17.44 -22.62
N GLU A 563 1.25 17.49 -23.95
CA GLU A 563 0.03 17.57 -24.78
C GLU A 563 -0.51 16.21 -25.19
N PHE A 564 0.36 15.23 -25.48
CA PHE A 564 -0.05 13.92 -25.99
C PHE A 564 0.49 12.75 -25.16
N GLU A 565 -0.38 11.78 -24.97
CA GLU A 565 -0.04 10.38 -24.71
C GLU A 565 -0.37 9.57 -25.96
N ALA A 566 0.45 8.59 -26.28
CA ALA A 566 0.19 7.68 -27.39
C ALA A 566 0.62 6.25 -27.05
N ASP A 567 -0.28 5.30 -27.32
CA ASP A 567 -0.09 3.88 -27.07
C ASP A 567 0.05 3.14 -28.40
N PHE A 568 1.11 2.34 -28.53
CA PHE A 568 1.44 1.61 -29.74
C PHE A 568 1.62 0.13 -29.45
N GLN A 569 0.87 -0.70 -30.16
CA GLN A 569 1.21 -2.12 -30.28
C GLN A 569 2.19 -2.29 -31.43
N LEU A 570 3.43 -2.71 -31.16
CA LEU A 570 4.48 -2.76 -32.17
C LEU A 570 4.42 -4.04 -33.03
N ALA A 571 4.66 -3.89 -34.33
CA ALA A 571 4.67 -4.97 -35.31
C ALA A 571 6.02 -5.70 -35.30
N GLY A 572 6.09 -6.83 -34.60
CA GLY A 572 7.27 -7.70 -34.54
C GLY A 572 7.87 -7.79 -33.14
N ASN A 573 9.10 -8.29 -33.06
CA ASN A 573 9.80 -8.45 -31.77
C ASN A 573 10.58 -7.17 -31.43
N TRP A 574 9.97 -6.30 -30.63
CA TRP A 574 10.51 -4.99 -30.20
C TRP A 574 10.90 -4.99 -28.73
N ARG A 575 11.20 -6.15 -28.16
CA ARG A 575 11.47 -6.32 -26.73
C ARG A 575 12.70 -5.56 -26.20
N TYR A 576 13.46 -4.91 -27.05
CA TYR A 576 14.56 -4.03 -26.64
C TYR A 576 14.06 -2.67 -26.12
N CYS A 577 12.77 -2.35 -26.29
CA CYS A 577 12.11 -1.27 -25.57
C CYS A 577 12.08 -1.61 -24.07
N ASP A 578 12.41 -0.63 -23.24
CA ASP A 578 12.45 -0.75 -21.78
C ASP A 578 12.06 0.59 -21.16
N ILE A 579 11.78 0.60 -19.86
CA ILE A 579 11.54 1.82 -19.07
C ILE A 579 12.85 2.47 -18.63
N ALA A 580 13.95 1.71 -18.62
CA ALA A 580 15.28 2.18 -18.24
C ALA A 580 16.41 1.53 -19.09
N PRO A 581 17.49 2.27 -19.43
CA PRO A 581 17.59 3.72 -19.33
C PRO A 581 16.51 4.39 -20.17
N GLN A 582 16.05 5.58 -19.77
CA GLN A 582 14.98 6.28 -20.47
C GLN A 582 15.38 6.61 -21.91
N ARG A 583 14.50 6.27 -22.86
CA ARG A 583 14.69 6.56 -24.29
C ARG A 583 13.44 7.14 -24.91
N VAL A 584 13.62 7.82 -26.03
CA VAL A 584 12.51 8.32 -26.85
C VAL A 584 12.37 7.54 -28.14
N MET A 585 11.13 7.36 -28.57
CA MET A 585 10.79 7.00 -29.93
C MET A 585 10.54 8.28 -30.73
N ASN A 586 11.10 8.39 -31.93
CA ASN A 586 10.81 9.53 -32.80
C ASN A 586 9.68 9.17 -33.77
N ILE A 587 8.59 9.93 -33.73
CA ILE A 587 7.51 9.85 -34.72
C ILE A 587 7.81 10.86 -35.82
N GLY A 588 8.08 10.37 -37.03
CA GLY A 588 8.35 11.21 -38.19
C GLY A 588 7.11 12.04 -38.56
N THR A 589 6.01 11.37 -38.91
CA THR A 589 4.70 11.99 -39.12
C THR A 589 3.61 10.92 -38.98
N LEU A 590 2.74 11.06 -37.99
CA LEU A 590 1.53 10.25 -37.84
C LEU A 590 0.29 11.14 -38.09
N VAL A 591 -0.39 10.90 -39.21
CA VAL A 591 -1.54 11.72 -39.62
C VAL A 591 -2.79 11.27 -38.86
N THR A 592 -3.34 12.13 -38.00
CA THR A 592 -4.63 11.90 -37.35
C THR A 592 -5.72 12.78 -37.97
N PRO A 593 -7.02 12.46 -37.78
CA PRO A 593 -8.12 13.32 -38.26
C PRO A 593 -8.13 14.74 -37.66
N ARG A 594 -7.42 14.98 -36.54
CA ARG A 594 -7.37 16.28 -35.86
C ARG A 594 -6.11 17.06 -36.20
N GLN A 595 -4.95 16.41 -36.18
CA GLN A 595 -3.65 16.99 -36.49
C GLN A 595 -2.58 15.92 -36.76
N ASP A 596 -1.48 16.34 -37.38
CA ASP A 596 -0.33 15.47 -37.57
C ASP A 596 0.51 15.46 -36.29
N LEU A 597 0.86 14.27 -35.79
CA LEU A 597 1.78 14.10 -34.67
C LEU A 597 3.20 13.93 -35.19
N THR A 598 4.14 14.67 -34.61
CA THR A 598 5.56 14.63 -34.96
C THR A 598 6.40 14.87 -33.72
N GLY A 599 7.59 14.27 -33.65
CA GLY A 599 8.58 14.57 -32.61
C GLY A 599 8.92 13.36 -31.76
N ASN A 600 9.52 13.62 -30.60
CA ASN A 600 9.97 12.58 -29.68
C ASN A 600 8.87 12.23 -28.68
N TYR A 601 8.76 10.95 -28.38
CA TYR A 601 7.82 10.35 -27.45
C TYR A 601 8.60 9.46 -26.49
N ILE A 602 8.62 9.82 -25.21
CA ILE A 602 9.30 9.11 -24.13
C ILE A 602 8.55 7.83 -23.84
N ILE A 603 9.25 6.70 -23.79
CA ILE A 603 8.65 5.42 -23.42
C ILE A 603 8.40 5.41 -21.91
N ARG A 604 7.14 5.25 -21.50
CA ARG A 604 6.71 5.27 -20.10
C ARG A 604 6.24 3.92 -19.58
N ALA A 605 5.70 3.06 -20.44
CA ALA A 605 5.42 1.69 -20.05
C ALA A 605 5.66 0.76 -21.22
N VAL A 606 6.04 -0.48 -20.90
CA VAL A 606 6.29 -1.52 -21.88
C VAL A 606 5.66 -2.81 -21.38
N THR A 607 4.92 -3.47 -22.26
CA THR A 607 4.26 -4.74 -21.99
C THR A 607 4.67 -5.74 -23.07
N ASN A 608 5.25 -6.87 -22.69
CA ASN A 608 5.60 -7.96 -23.59
C ASN A 608 4.61 -9.12 -23.41
N THR A 609 3.77 -9.33 -24.41
CA THR A 609 2.72 -10.35 -24.41
C THR A 609 3.17 -11.56 -25.24
N TYR A 610 3.29 -12.72 -24.61
CA TYR A 610 3.60 -13.98 -25.29
C TYR A 610 2.32 -14.65 -25.82
N MET A 611 2.29 -14.94 -27.12
CA MET A 611 1.20 -15.69 -27.75
C MET A 611 1.67 -17.10 -28.13
N PRO A 612 1.41 -18.12 -27.28
CA PRO A 612 1.97 -19.45 -27.46
C PRO A 612 1.55 -20.13 -28.76
N GLU A 613 0.31 -19.92 -29.21
CA GLU A 613 -0.21 -20.49 -30.48
C GLU A 613 0.57 -20.01 -31.71
N GLN A 614 1.13 -18.79 -31.64
CA GLN A 614 1.86 -18.15 -32.73
C GLN A 614 3.39 -18.23 -32.53
N GLY A 615 3.85 -18.61 -31.33
CA GLY A 615 5.26 -18.62 -30.98
C GLY A 615 5.92 -17.24 -31.06
N CYS A 616 5.15 -16.17 -30.86
CA CYS A 616 5.64 -14.79 -30.96
C CYS A 616 5.40 -14.01 -29.67
N ILE A 617 6.17 -12.93 -29.52
CA ILE A 617 6.01 -11.94 -28.46
C ILE A 617 5.70 -10.61 -29.14
N PHE A 618 4.63 -9.97 -28.69
CA PHE A 618 4.28 -8.61 -29.08
C PHE A 618 4.69 -7.64 -27.98
N THR A 619 5.11 -6.45 -28.37
CA THR A 619 5.51 -5.38 -27.46
C THR A 619 4.53 -4.22 -27.60
N ASP A 620 3.82 -3.92 -26.54
CA ASP A 620 3.00 -2.72 -26.42
C ASP A 620 3.81 -1.67 -25.66
N ILE A 621 3.83 -0.43 -26.17
CA ILE A 621 4.49 0.70 -25.52
C ILE A 621 3.49 1.82 -25.25
N GLN A 622 3.54 2.39 -24.05
CA GLN A 622 2.86 3.63 -23.72
C GLN A 622 3.87 4.76 -23.70
N THR A 623 3.51 5.88 -24.31
CA THR A 623 4.45 6.98 -24.49
C THR A 623 3.86 8.34 -24.16
N GLU A 624 4.71 9.26 -23.74
CA GLU A 624 4.38 10.67 -23.52
C GLU A 624 5.19 11.55 -24.46
N GLN A 625 4.59 12.58 -25.03
CA GLN A 625 5.33 13.53 -25.86
C GLN A 625 6.43 14.23 -25.05
N GLU A 626 7.67 14.23 -25.56
CA GLU A 626 8.78 15.03 -24.99
C GLU A 626 8.47 16.52 -25.19
N MET A 627 8.41 17.26 -24.09
CA MET A 627 8.08 18.69 -24.11
C MET A 627 9.31 19.58 -24.31
N ASP A 628 9.09 20.78 -24.86
CA ASP A 628 10.16 21.78 -24.90
C ASP A 628 10.52 22.30 -23.50
N ASP A 629 11.70 22.91 -23.38
CA ASP A 629 12.23 23.47 -22.13
C ASP A 629 11.31 24.50 -21.45
N GLY A 630 10.32 25.02 -22.19
CA GLY A 630 9.40 26.03 -21.69
C GLY A 630 10.03 27.39 -21.44
N VAL A 631 9.24 28.24 -20.78
CA VAL A 631 9.71 29.54 -20.31
C VAL A 631 10.28 29.37 -18.91
N ALA A 632 11.55 29.70 -18.74
CA ALA A 632 12.20 29.68 -17.44
C ALA A 632 11.41 30.51 -16.40
N GLY A 633 11.35 30.02 -15.17
CA GLY A 633 10.72 30.68 -14.04
C GLY A 633 11.37 32.01 -13.67
N VAL A 634 10.68 32.77 -12.82
CA VAL A 634 11.18 34.02 -12.23
C VAL A 634 11.66 33.78 -10.80
N THR A 635 12.76 34.43 -10.44
CA THR A 635 13.30 34.38 -9.08
C THR A 635 12.30 34.98 -8.09
N ILE A 636 11.99 34.24 -7.03
CA ILE A 636 11.33 34.79 -5.84
C ILE A 636 12.44 35.30 -4.91
N VAL A 637 12.39 36.59 -4.57
CA VAL A 637 13.38 37.20 -3.68
C VAL A 637 13.04 36.82 -2.24
N ILE A 638 13.93 36.04 -1.62
CA ILE A 638 13.86 35.76 -0.18
C ILE A 638 14.32 37.05 0.55
N PRO A 639 13.50 37.62 1.45
CA PRO A 639 13.91 38.80 2.23
C PRO A 639 15.17 38.51 3.06
N ASP A 640 16.15 39.43 3.04
CA ASP A 640 17.40 39.29 3.82
C ASP A 640 17.16 39.31 5.33
N GLU A 641 16.09 40.00 5.76
CA GLU A 641 15.60 40.02 7.14
C GLU A 641 14.17 39.47 7.10
N MET A 642 13.86 38.48 7.95
CA MET A 642 12.45 38.18 8.22
C MET A 642 11.80 39.50 8.63
N PRO A 643 10.65 39.87 8.05
CA PRO A 643 9.97 41.08 8.47
C PRO A 643 9.75 40.98 9.97
N ASP A 644 10.41 41.84 10.74
CA ASP A 644 10.27 41.98 12.20
C ASP A 644 8.91 42.63 12.52
N VAL A 645 7.89 42.23 11.77
CA VAL A 645 6.52 42.68 11.92
C VAL A 645 5.98 41.84 13.07
N VAL A 646 6.22 42.35 14.28
CA VAL A 646 5.24 42.19 15.34
C VAL A 646 3.93 42.64 14.72
N TYR A 647 3.10 41.68 14.34
CA TYR A 647 1.72 41.92 13.93
C TYR A 647 0.96 42.31 15.21
N GLU A 648 1.29 43.46 15.78
CA GLU A 648 0.31 44.19 16.55
C GLU A 648 -0.71 44.64 15.51
N PRO A 649 -1.95 44.10 15.52
CA PRO A 649 -3.00 44.69 14.70
C PRO A 649 -3.17 46.12 15.19
N GLU A 650 -2.53 47.08 14.53
CA GLU A 650 -2.86 48.48 14.65
C GLU A 650 -4.29 48.62 14.13
N TYR A 651 -5.25 48.49 15.04
CA TYR A 651 -6.57 49.06 14.83
C TYR A 651 -6.33 50.55 14.55
N PRO A 652 -6.66 51.08 13.37
CA PRO A 652 -6.41 52.47 13.08
C PRO A 652 -7.31 53.33 13.97
N GLU A 653 -6.77 53.83 15.08
CA GLU A 653 -7.37 54.87 15.88
C GLU A 653 -7.36 56.17 15.05
N GLY A 654 -8.41 56.36 14.25
CA GLY A 654 -8.67 57.67 13.64
C GLY A 654 -9.16 57.66 12.19
N PHE A 655 -10.29 57.02 11.91
CA PHE A 655 -11.12 57.47 10.78
C PHE A 655 -12.05 58.60 11.24
N GLY A 656 -11.46 59.81 11.26
CA GLY A 656 -12.22 61.06 11.38
C GLY A 656 -12.95 61.40 10.08
N GLY A 657 -14.27 61.44 10.16
CA GLY A 657 -15.18 62.29 9.39
C GLY A 657 -14.93 62.47 7.89
N VAL A 658 -15.51 61.60 7.08
CA VAL A 658 -15.88 61.91 5.69
C VAL A 658 -17.40 62.04 5.62
N GLU A 659 -17.88 63.17 5.09
CA GLU A 659 -19.30 63.49 4.89
C GLU A 659 -20.03 62.42 4.03
N PRO A 660 -21.30 62.12 4.32
CA PRO A 660 -22.03 61.01 3.69
C PRO A 660 -22.35 61.34 2.23
N LEU A 661 -21.72 60.61 1.31
CA LEU A 661 -22.22 60.46 -0.05
C LEU A 661 -23.44 59.52 -0.01
N GLY A 662 -24.54 60.03 -0.59
CA GLY A 662 -25.83 59.41 -0.94
C GLY A 662 -26.11 57.96 -0.53
N GLU A 663 -27.26 57.79 0.12
CA GLU A 663 -27.91 56.53 0.51
C GLU A 663 -27.66 55.38 -0.47
N VAL A 664 -26.69 54.54 -0.12
CA VAL A 664 -26.63 53.14 -0.53
C VAL A 664 -27.66 52.39 0.32
N PRO A 665 -28.51 51.52 -0.26
CA PRO A 665 -29.54 50.81 0.49
C PRO A 665 -28.95 50.06 1.69
N GLN A 666 -29.39 50.45 2.90
CA GLN A 666 -29.21 49.62 4.08
C GLN A 666 -30.16 48.44 3.97
N GLU A 667 -29.59 47.27 3.67
CA GLU A 667 -29.79 45.99 4.37
C GLU A 667 -29.16 44.90 3.48
N PRO A 668 -28.10 44.20 3.92
CA PRO A 668 -27.88 42.86 3.42
C PRO A 668 -29.09 42.02 3.88
N PRO A 669 -29.70 41.19 3.02
CA PRO A 669 -30.80 40.35 3.45
C PRO A 669 -30.35 39.50 4.64
N ALA A 670 -31.10 39.55 5.74
CA ALA A 670 -30.87 38.84 6.99
C ALA A 670 -31.03 37.31 6.89
N ASN A 671 -30.86 36.71 5.70
CA ASN A 671 -31.21 35.33 5.39
C ASN A 671 -30.09 34.58 4.66
N ALA A 672 -28.83 34.74 5.08
CA ALA A 672 -27.82 33.73 4.78
C ALA A 672 -27.72 32.81 6.01
N PRO A 673 -28.32 31.61 6.01
CA PRO A 673 -28.12 30.67 7.11
C PRO A 673 -26.69 30.13 7.00
N SER A 674 -25.86 30.52 7.94
CA SER A 674 -24.66 29.78 8.32
C SER A 674 -25.09 28.42 8.87
N GLY A 675 -24.68 27.33 8.21
CA GLY A 675 -24.73 25.97 8.73
C GLY A 675 -26.15 25.38 8.89
N LEU A 676 -26.60 24.62 7.89
CA LEU A 676 -27.68 23.66 8.07
C LEU A 676 -27.12 22.45 8.83
N GLY A 677 -27.09 22.56 10.16
CA GLY A 677 -26.93 21.40 11.03
C GLY A 677 -28.16 20.51 10.93
N TYR A 678 -27.95 19.19 10.82
CA TYR A 678 -28.99 18.20 10.98
C TYR A 678 -29.54 18.29 12.42
N TRP A 679 -30.82 18.60 12.57
CA TRP A 679 -31.50 18.60 13.86
C TRP A 679 -32.14 17.22 14.06
N TYR A 680 -31.45 16.34 14.80
CA TYR A 680 -32.08 15.16 15.38
C TYR A 680 -32.95 15.60 16.55
N ALA A 681 -34.24 15.24 16.52
CA ALA A 681 -35.09 15.39 17.69
C ALA A 681 -34.66 14.35 18.75
N CYS A 682 -34.00 14.81 19.79
CA CYS A 682 -33.93 14.12 21.08
C CYS A 682 -34.97 14.76 22.01
N ASP A 683 -35.72 13.94 22.74
CA ASP A 683 -36.88 14.36 23.56
C ASP A 683 -36.44 15.10 24.86
N PRO A 684 -37.30 15.89 25.55
CA PRO A 684 -36.96 17.18 26.14
C PRO A 684 -36.84 16.99 27.65
N GLY A 685 -35.74 16.40 28.09
CA GLY A 685 -35.45 16.20 29.52
C GLY A 685 -34.88 17.44 30.21
N ASP A 686 -34.27 18.35 29.45
CA ASP A 686 -33.71 19.60 29.98
C ASP A 686 -34.64 20.77 29.67
N ALA A 687 -35.08 21.44 30.74
CA ALA A 687 -36.08 22.50 30.73
C ALA A 687 -35.61 23.82 30.09
N ASN A 688 -34.85 23.78 28.99
CA ASN A 688 -34.29 24.97 28.36
C ASN A 688 -34.02 24.87 26.85
N ASP A 689 -34.78 24.08 26.08
CA ASP A 689 -34.67 24.10 24.61
C ASP A 689 -35.98 24.36 23.84
N TYR A 690 -35.80 25.11 22.76
CA TYR A 690 -36.76 25.91 22.00
C TYR A 690 -37.72 25.08 21.12
N TRP A 691 -38.85 24.61 21.66
CA TRP A 691 -40.08 24.38 20.86
C TRP A 691 -41.32 24.70 21.71
N ASP A 692 -41.60 26.00 21.87
CA ASP A 692 -42.90 26.48 22.34
C ASP A 692 -43.95 26.26 21.22
N GLU A 693 -45.15 25.75 21.55
CA GLU A 693 -46.30 25.49 20.66
C GLU A 693 -46.61 26.66 19.71
N ALA A 694 -46.12 27.86 20.03
CA ALA A 694 -46.18 29.05 19.19
C ALA A 694 -45.49 28.93 17.80
N HIS A 695 -44.67 27.92 17.55
CA HIS A 695 -43.89 27.79 16.29
C HIS A 695 -44.27 26.63 15.38
N ALA A 696 -45.22 25.76 15.76
CA ALA A 696 -45.75 24.77 14.83
C ALA A 696 -46.55 25.48 13.72
N PRO A 697 -46.27 25.22 12.42
CA PRO A 697 -47.03 25.83 11.34
C PRO A 697 -48.51 25.46 11.46
N ALA A 698 -49.39 26.47 11.39
CA ALA A 698 -50.83 26.29 11.53
C ALA A 698 -51.35 25.24 10.53
N GLY A 699 -52.00 24.17 11.03
CA GLY A 699 -52.53 23.08 10.21
C GLY A 699 -51.67 21.81 10.15
N ALA A 700 -50.62 21.71 10.97
CA ALA A 700 -50.01 20.41 11.28
C ALA A 700 -51.06 19.40 11.79
N PRO A 701 -51.01 18.12 11.37
CA PRO A 701 -51.77 17.04 12.01
C PRO A 701 -51.58 17.11 13.52
N ALA A 702 -52.58 16.69 14.30
CA ALA A 702 -52.43 16.62 15.74
C ALA A 702 -51.42 15.52 16.09
N PHE A 703 -50.14 15.87 16.06
CA PHE A 703 -49.05 15.11 16.67
C PHE A 703 -49.26 15.28 18.17
N GLY A 704 -49.81 14.26 18.84
CA GLY A 704 -50.38 14.38 20.18
C GLY A 704 -49.46 15.10 21.18
N SER A 705 -49.94 16.18 21.80
CA SER A 705 -49.20 16.89 22.85
C SER A 705 -49.25 16.11 24.17
N TRP A 706 -48.10 16.06 24.82
CA TRP A 706 -47.85 15.31 26.05
C TRP A 706 -48.66 15.84 27.25
N THR A 707 -49.37 14.96 27.96
CA THR A 707 -49.55 15.09 29.40
C THR A 707 -49.32 13.72 30.01
N ALA A 708 -48.15 13.51 30.61
CA ALA A 708 -47.74 12.23 31.19
C ALA A 708 -48.77 11.72 32.20
N VAL A 709 -49.44 10.62 31.86
CA VAL A 709 -50.08 9.72 32.83
C VAL A 709 -49.19 8.48 32.88
N ALA A 710 -48.51 8.30 34.01
CA ALA A 710 -47.35 7.43 34.18
C ALA A 710 -47.64 5.92 34.28
N SER A 711 -48.46 5.31 33.40
CA SER A 711 -48.72 3.87 33.53
C SER A 711 -49.25 3.12 32.31
N ASP A 712 -48.91 3.46 31.06
CA ASP A 712 -49.19 2.54 29.94
C ASP A 712 -48.07 2.56 28.89
N THR A 713 -47.70 1.36 28.44
CA THR A 713 -46.50 0.95 27.70
C THR A 713 -46.54 1.22 26.19
N SER A 714 -47.18 2.30 25.73
CA SER A 714 -47.19 2.63 24.30
C SER A 714 -46.00 3.53 23.91
N ILE A 715 -44.97 2.94 23.32
CA ILE A 715 -43.80 3.65 22.76
C ILE A 715 -44.23 4.43 21.49
N TYR A 716 -43.74 5.67 21.35
CA TYR A 716 -44.34 6.75 20.55
C TYR A 716 -43.95 6.76 19.05
N LYS A 717 -44.92 7.12 18.20
CA LYS A 717 -44.87 7.11 16.71
C LYS A 717 -44.56 8.49 16.10
N THR A 718 -43.31 8.98 16.09
CA THR A 718 -43.02 10.17 15.28
C THR A 718 -41.56 10.24 14.85
N CYS A 719 -41.31 10.07 13.55
CA CYS A 719 -40.01 10.33 12.91
C CYS A 719 -40.17 11.47 11.90
N TYR A 720 -39.17 12.35 11.82
CA TYR A 720 -39.17 13.53 10.95
C TYR A 720 -37.86 13.62 10.18
N MET A 721 -37.91 14.03 8.91
CA MET A 721 -36.69 14.22 8.13
C MET A 721 -36.87 15.20 6.95
N TYR A 722 -35.83 16.00 6.70
CA TYR A 722 -35.78 17.00 5.64
C TYR A 722 -34.99 16.52 4.43
N SER A 723 -35.58 16.67 3.23
CA SER A 723 -34.87 16.45 1.97
C SER A 723 -34.28 17.78 1.47
N ALA A 724 -32.97 17.99 1.67
CA ALA A 724 -32.27 19.20 1.25
C ALA A 724 -32.36 19.45 -0.27
N THR A 725 -32.45 18.38 -1.06
CA THR A 725 -32.51 18.44 -2.52
C THR A 725 -33.88 18.88 -3.04
N THR A 726 -34.97 18.44 -2.41
CA THR A 726 -36.34 18.73 -2.87
C THR A 726 -37.03 19.85 -2.10
N GLY A 727 -36.47 20.28 -0.96
CA GLY A 727 -37.08 21.27 -0.08
C GLY A 727 -38.35 20.78 0.61
N ARG A 728 -38.53 19.46 0.74
CA ARG A 728 -39.72 18.81 1.33
C ARG A 728 -39.39 18.25 2.72
N PHE A 729 -40.40 18.22 3.57
CA PHE A 729 -40.32 17.64 4.90
C PHE A 729 -41.25 16.44 4.97
N PHE A 730 -40.75 15.30 5.48
CA PHE A 730 -41.55 14.10 5.66
C PHE A 730 -41.61 13.78 7.15
N GLY A 731 -42.75 13.24 7.58
CA GLY A 731 -42.86 12.69 8.92
C GLY A 731 -43.91 11.59 9.01
N TYR A 732 -43.72 10.67 9.94
CA TYR A 732 -44.74 9.68 10.28
C TYR A 732 -45.59 10.21 11.43
N GLY A 733 -46.91 10.29 11.21
CA GLY A 733 -47.90 10.70 12.21
C GLY A 733 -48.64 9.49 12.80
N TRP A 734 -49.71 9.75 13.57
CA TRP A 734 -50.48 8.70 14.26
C TRP A 734 -51.14 7.67 13.35
N ASP A 735 -51.33 7.99 12.07
CA ASP A 735 -52.15 7.23 11.13
C ASP A 735 -51.51 7.06 9.74
N GLY A 736 -50.23 7.40 9.58
CA GLY A 736 -49.58 7.30 8.27
C GLY A 736 -48.35 8.18 8.04
N ILE A 737 -47.82 8.13 6.82
CA ILE A 737 -46.71 8.98 6.34
C ILE A 737 -47.28 10.28 5.78
N TRP A 738 -46.71 11.41 6.19
CA TRP A 738 -47.12 12.76 5.83
C TRP A 738 -45.98 13.54 5.17
N GLU A 739 -46.32 14.40 4.23
CA GLU A 739 -45.40 15.32 3.56
C GLU A 739 -45.85 16.78 3.75
N TYR A 740 -44.88 17.67 3.96
CA TYR A 740 -45.05 19.12 3.97
C TYR A 740 -44.41 19.75 2.73
N SER A 741 -45.23 20.37 1.86
CA SER A 741 -44.79 21.01 0.61
C SER A 741 -45.63 22.26 0.26
N PRO A 742 -45.06 23.33 -0.34
CA PRO A 742 -43.65 23.60 -0.62
C PRO A 742 -42.99 24.60 0.37
N LEU A 743 -41.69 24.42 0.63
CA LEU A 743 -40.80 25.44 1.23
C LEU A 743 -39.85 26.03 0.16
N PRO A 744 -39.39 27.29 0.29
CA PRO A 744 -39.25 28.04 1.54
C PRO A 744 -40.08 29.33 1.59
N MET A 745 -40.78 29.56 2.71
CA MET A 745 -41.54 30.78 3.06
C MET A 745 -42.98 30.95 2.50
N GLY A 746 -43.77 29.88 2.45
CA GLY A 746 -45.23 29.95 2.26
C GLY A 746 -46.01 29.10 3.27
N THR A 747 -47.32 29.33 3.42
CA THR A 747 -48.25 28.50 4.19
C THR A 747 -48.40 27.13 3.53
N GLY A 748 -47.43 26.24 3.72
CA GLY A 748 -47.55 24.84 3.31
C GLY A 748 -48.62 24.14 4.13
N ALA A 749 -49.25 23.11 3.54
CA ALA A 749 -50.16 22.21 4.24
C ALA A 749 -49.51 20.81 4.27
N TRP A 750 -49.72 20.09 5.37
CA TRP A 750 -49.38 18.68 5.42
C TRP A 750 -50.38 17.89 4.57
N ALA A 751 -49.86 17.03 3.71
CA ALA A 751 -50.64 16.06 2.95
C ALA A 751 -50.25 14.66 3.43
N GLN A 752 -51.24 13.85 3.80
CA GLN A 752 -51.01 12.44 4.08
C GLN A 752 -50.72 11.74 2.75
N LEU A 753 -49.56 11.08 2.68
CA LEU A 753 -49.15 10.31 1.51
C LEU A 753 -49.69 8.89 1.56
N TYR A 754 -49.60 8.26 2.74
CA TYR A 754 -50.04 6.90 2.97
C TYR A 754 -50.63 6.79 4.37
N THR A 755 -51.83 6.23 4.48
CA THR A 755 -52.40 5.79 5.75
C THR A 755 -51.80 4.45 6.18
N ASP A 756 -51.87 4.11 7.47
CA ASP A 756 -51.45 2.78 7.95
C ASP A 756 -52.19 1.64 7.23
N ALA A 757 -53.48 1.83 6.91
CA ALA A 757 -54.27 0.87 6.14
C ALA A 757 -53.77 0.72 4.69
N GLU A 758 -53.31 1.80 4.06
CA GLU A 758 -52.71 1.75 2.73
C GLU A 758 -51.34 1.06 2.77
N ILE A 759 -50.53 1.32 3.80
CA ILE A 759 -49.25 0.63 4.02
C ILE A 759 -49.48 -0.87 4.23
N ALA A 760 -50.44 -1.23 5.09
CA ALA A 760 -50.83 -2.60 5.32
C ALA A 760 -51.36 -3.27 4.04
N THR A 761 -52.18 -2.56 3.26
CA THR A 761 -52.66 -3.07 1.97
C THR A 761 -51.51 -3.30 0.98
N LEU A 762 -50.49 -2.43 0.95
CA LEU A 762 -49.30 -2.61 0.13
C LEU A 762 -48.50 -3.86 0.53
N LEU A 763 -48.52 -4.21 1.82
CA LEU A 763 -47.91 -5.43 2.35
C LEU A 763 -48.82 -6.67 2.23
N GLY A 764 -50.05 -6.52 1.73
CA GLY A 764 -51.00 -7.62 1.58
C GLY A 764 -51.96 -7.84 2.76
N HIS A 765 -51.88 -7.02 3.81
CA HIS A 765 -52.60 -7.16 5.08
C HIS A 765 -53.65 -6.07 5.35
N GLY A 766 -54.24 -5.51 4.29
CA GLY A 766 -55.19 -4.40 4.40
C GLY A 766 -56.52 -4.73 5.12
N GLY A 767 -56.81 -6.01 5.37
CA GLY A 767 -58.07 -6.46 5.99
C GLY A 767 -57.92 -6.93 7.44
N ASP A 768 -56.68 -7.06 7.90
CA ASP A 768 -56.27 -7.90 9.03
C ASP A 768 -55.17 -7.24 9.89
N PHE A 769 -54.57 -6.12 9.45
CA PHE A 769 -53.63 -5.37 10.28
C PHE A 769 -54.31 -4.78 11.53
N THR A 770 -53.57 -4.80 12.64
CA THR A 770 -53.95 -4.15 13.90
C THR A 770 -53.26 -2.82 14.03
N ASP A 771 -51.98 -2.74 13.64
CA ASP A 771 -51.20 -1.51 13.77
C ASP A 771 -49.97 -1.46 12.84
N VAL A 772 -49.48 -0.27 12.52
CA VAL A 772 -48.25 -0.03 11.75
C VAL A 772 -47.36 0.96 12.50
N TYR A 773 -46.05 0.75 12.43
CA TYR A 773 -45.00 1.55 13.07
C TYR A 773 -43.86 1.78 12.07
N ILE A 774 -43.42 3.03 11.89
CA ILE A 774 -42.21 3.33 11.10
C ILE A 774 -41.07 3.65 12.07
N SER A 775 -40.04 2.81 12.10
CA SER A 775 -38.89 2.97 13.00
C SER A 775 -37.85 3.94 12.43
N ARG A 776 -37.68 4.02 11.10
CA ARG A 776 -36.69 4.89 10.46
C ARG A 776 -37.11 5.32 9.05
N MET A 777 -36.72 6.52 8.64
CA MET A 777 -36.85 7.03 7.28
C MET A 777 -35.52 7.66 6.83
N GLU A 778 -35.07 7.41 5.59
CA GLU A 778 -33.85 8.01 5.00
C GLU A 778 -33.99 8.34 3.49
N PHE A 779 -33.22 9.32 3.00
CA PHE A 779 -33.13 9.69 1.58
C PHE A 779 -31.72 9.49 1.03
N SER A 780 -31.62 9.07 -0.23
CA SER A 780 -30.34 9.02 -0.95
C SER A 780 -29.82 10.42 -1.26
N VAL A 781 -28.55 10.67 -0.94
CA VAL A 781 -27.85 11.97 -1.11
C VAL A 781 -27.04 12.07 -2.41
N LYS A 782 -27.19 11.14 -3.36
CA LYS A 782 -26.41 11.15 -4.62
C LYS A 782 -26.98 12.12 -5.68
N PRO A 783 -26.18 13.07 -6.23
CA PRO A 783 -26.61 14.04 -7.25
C PRO A 783 -27.10 13.44 -8.57
N THR A 784 -26.66 12.23 -8.93
CA THR A 784 -27.07 11.55 -10.17
C THR A 784 -28.39 10.78 -10.02
N ARG A 785 -28.94 10.70 -8.80
CA ARG A 785 -30.15 9.94 -8.46
C ARG A 785 -31.05 10.76 -7.52
N ASP A 786 -31.17 12.05 -7.79
CA ASP A 786 -31.97 12.98 -7.00
C ASP A 786 -33.43 12.51 -6.88
N GLY A 787 -33.86 12.26 -5.64
CA GLY A 787 -35.23 11.93 -5.28
C GLY A 787 -35.49 10.48 -4.83
N TRP A 788 -34.54 9.68 -4.36
CA TRP A 788 -34.88 8.33 -3.86
C TRP A 788 -35.00 8.34 -2.33
N GLY A 789 -36.08 7.76 -1.78
CA GLY A 789 -36.33 7.69 -0.34
C GLY A 789 -36.77 6.30 0.09
N TRP A 790 -36.39 5.90 1.31
CA TRP A 790 -36.80 4.64 1.92
C TRP A 790 -37.20 4.83 3.39
N ALA A 791 -38.02 3.91 3.89
CA ALA A 791 -38.44 3.84 5.27
C ALA A 791 -38.52 2.38 5.71
N THR A 792 -38.10 2.09 6.93
CA THR A 792 -38.25 0.78 7.55
C THR A 792 -39.26 0.85 8.66
N GLY A 793 -40.10 -0.17 8.76
CA GLY A 793 -41.17 -0.22 9.74
C GLY A 793 -41.53 -1.62 10.17
N ILE A 794 -42.35 -1.70 11.20
CA ILE A 794 -42.92 -2.91 11.78
C ILE A 794 -44.44 -2.79 11.66
N MET A 795 -45.11 -3.84 11.22
CA MET A 795 -46.57 -3.93 11.15
C MET A 795 -47.05 -5.13 11.96
N TYR A 796 -48.16 -4.97 12.65
CA TYR A 796 -48.84 -6.03 13.35
C TYR A 796 -50.14 -6.38 12.63
N TYR A 797 -50.41 -7.66 12.44
CA TYR A 797 -51.66 -8.12 11.85
C TYR A 797 -52.16 -9.40 12.54
N VAL A 798 -53.46 -9.66 12.43
CA VAL A 798 -54.11 -10.85 12.97
C VAL A 798 -54.65 -11.66 11.81
N ASP A 799 -54.14 -12.86 11.60
CA ASP A 799 -54.55 -13.65 10.46
C ASP A 799 -55.99 -14.21 10.59
N GLY A 800 -56.41 -15.02 9.61
CA GLY A 800 -57.75 -15.62 9.61
C GLY A 800 -58.03 -16.61 10.75
N GLU A 801 -57.01 -17.04 11.50
CA GLU A 801 -57.09 -17.99 12.62
C GLU A 801 -57.01 -17.31 14.00
N ALA A 802 -56.82 -15.98 14.01
CA ALA A 802 -56.71 -15.10 15.17
C ALA A 802 -55.32 -15.06 15.82
N ASP A 803 -54.29 -15.52 15.10
CA ASP A 803 -52.90 -15.47 15.57
C ASP A 803 -52.29 -14.09 15.24
N GLU A 804 -51.56 -13.50 16.20
CA GLU A 804 -50.88 -12.21 16.08
C GLU A 804 -49.53 -12.36 15.35
N HIS A 805 -49.41 -11.72 14.20
CA HIS A 805 -48.19 -11.70 13.39
C HIS A 805 -47.51 -10.34 13.43
N MET A 806 -46.18 -10.34 13.38
CA MET A 806 -45.36 -9.15 13.24
C MET A 806 -44.54 -9.20 11.94
N VAL A 807 -44.67 -8.14 11.14
CA VAL A 807 -43.97 -7.98 9.87
C VAL A 807 -42.97 -6.84 9.96
N LEU A 808 -41.69 -7.13 9.76
CA LEU A 808 -40.72 -6.10 9.42
C LEU A 808 -40.83 -5.80 7.93
N PHE A 809 -40.90 -4.54 7.54
CA PHE A 809 -40.97 -4.14 6.15
C PHE A 809 -40.08 -2.96 5.80
N CYS A 810 -39.75 -2.87 4.51
CA CYS A 810 -39.09 -1.71 3.92
C CYS A 810 -39.98 -1.12 2.83
N LEU A 811 -40.26 0.18 2.93
CA LEU A 811 -40.89 1.01 1.92
C LEU A 811 -39.80 1.75 1.15
N HIS A 812 -39.90 1.81 -0.16
CA HIS A 812 -39.02 2.66 -0.95
C HIS A 812 -39.74 3.31 -2.13
N THR A 813 -39.26 4.49 -2.52
CA THR A 813 -39.83 5.29 -3.60
C THR A 813 -38.79 5.85 -4.53
N ARG A 814 -39.22 6.06 -5.77
CA ARG A 814 -38.48 6.79 -6.80
C ARG A 814 -39.12 8.18 -6.96
N ASN A 815 -38.31 9.23 -6.87
CA ASN A 815 -38.66 10.66 -6.97
C ASN A 815 -39.43 11.28 -5.76
N GLY A 816 -38.99 11.04 -4.53
CA GLY A 816 -39.36 11.83 -3.35
C GLY A 816 -40.78 11.53 -2.87
N TRP A 817 -41.14 10.24 -2.82
CA TRP A 817 -42.48 9.73 -2.48
C TRP A 817 -43.63 10.15 -3.42
N ASP A 818 -43.36 10.91 -4.50
CA ASP A 818 -44.35 11.22 -5.56
C ASP A 818 -44.61 10.06 -6.54
N GLY A 819 -43.91 8.92 -6.38
CA GLY A 819 -43.96 7.74 -7.25
C GLY A 819 -44.68 6.54 -6.65
N VAL A 820 -44.71 5.42 -7.38
CA VAL A 820 -45.22 4.14 -6.83
C VAL A 820 -44.35 3.73 -5.64
N VAL A 821 -44.96 3.62 -4.46
CA VAL A 821 -44.34 2.96 -3.30
C VAL A 821 -44.30 1.47 -3.55
N TYR A 822 -43.11 0.90 -3.38
CA TYR A 822 -42.93 -0.52 -3.26
C TYR A 822 -42.72 -0.83 -1.79
N ALA A 823 -43.52 -1.76 -1.28
CA ALA A 823 -43.41 -2.28 0.08
C ALA A 823 -42.92 -3.72 -0.02
N THR A 824 -41.93 -4.07 0.78
CA THR A 824 -41.43 -5.44 0.86
C THR A 824 -41.46 -5.89 2.31
N THR A 825 -42.19 -6.98 2.57
CA THR A 825 -42.08 -7.76 3.80
C THR A 825 -40.70 -8.40 3.86
N VAL A 826 -39.92 -7.98 4.85
CA VAL A 826 -38.57 -8.43 5.13
C VAL A 826 -38.58 -9.68 5.99
N LEU A 827 -39.46 -9.70 6.99
CA LEU A 827 -39.66 -10.79 7.93
C LEU A 827 -41.14 -10.83 8.29
N ASP A 828 -41.70 -12.02 8.46
CA ASP A 828 -43.04 -12.27 8.97
C ASP A 828 -42.94 -13.34 10.06
N ALA A 829 -43.26 -12.97 11.31
CA ALA A 829 -43.12 -13.83 12.48
C ALA A 829 -44.48 -14.06 13.16
N GLU A 830 -44.77 -15.33 13.48
CA GLU A 830 -46.04 -15.82 14.05
C GLU A 830 -46.01 -15.87 15.60
N GLU A 831 -47.21 -15.89 16.21
CA GLU A 831 -47.49 -15.85 17.65
C GLU A 831 -47.01 -17.11 18.42
N ASP A 832 -45.70 -17.23 18.64
CA ASP A 832 -45.09 -17.99 19.75
C ASP A 832 -43.73 -17.38 20.16
N VAL A 833 -43.40 -16.20 19.61
CA VAL A 833 -42.20 -15.43 19.88
C VAL A 833 -42.52 -14.36 20.93
N ASP A 834 -42.05 -14.56 22.17
CA ASP A 834 -42.36 -13.67 23.30
C ASP A 834 -41.93 -12.22 23.04
N TYR A 835 -42.90 -11.30 23.06
CA TYR A 835 -42.77 -9.88 22.69
C TYR A 835 -41.67 -9.15 23.48
N ASP A 836 -41.48 -9.49 24.76
CA ASP A 836 -40.48 -8.86 25.63
C ASP A 836 -39.04 -9.26 25.26
N TYR A 837 -38.85 -10.36 24.51
CA TYR A 837 -37.54 -10.83 24.07
C TYR A 837 -37.03 -10.06 22.82
N TRP A 838 -37.95 -9.60 21.96
CA TRP A 838 -37.63 -9.06 20.64
C TRP A 838 -37.29 -7.56 20.59
N ILE A 839 -37.66 -6.76 21.60
CA ILE A 839 -37.28 -5.33 21.65
C ILE A 839 -35.75 -5.13 21.71
N SER A 840 -34.99 -6.18 22.03
CA SER A 840 -33.53 -6.15 22.02
C SER A 840 -32.88 -6.54 20.67
N TRP A 841 -33.68 -6.83 19.63
CA TRP A 841 -33.22 -7.39 18.36
C TRP A 841 -33.39 -6.35 17.23
N GLU A 842 -32.30 -5.74 16.80
CA GLU A 842 -32.29 -4.95 15.55
C GLU A 842 -31.82 -5.83 14.40
N PRO A 843 -32.70 -6.20 13.44
CA PRO A 843 -32.24 -6.85 12.21
C PRO A 843 -31.31 -5.87 11.47
N GLY A 844 -30.07 -6.30 11.24
CA GLY A 844 -29.08 -5.53 10.50
C GLY A 844 -29.49 -5.38 9.04
N LEU A 845 -30.24 -4.32 8.72
CA LEU A 845 -30.51 -3.92 7.33
C LEU A 845 -29.32 -3.10 6.83
N ALA A 846 -28.58 -3.63 5.86
CA ALA A 846 -27.50 -2.91 5.22
C ALA A 846 -27.76 -2.76 3.72
N ILE A 847 -27.83 -1.50 3.28
CA ILE A 847 -28.14 -1.14 1.90
C ILE A 847 -26.83 -0.75 1.20
N ASP A 848 -26.42 -1.53 0.21
CA ASP A 848 -25.34 -1.13 -0.69
C ASP A 848 -25.84 0.01 -1.60
N MET A 849 -25.38 1.24 -1.32
CA MET A 849 -25.76 2.43 -2.08
C MET A 849 -25.02 2.58 -3.43
N HIS A 850 -24.12 1.65 -3.78
CA HIS A 850 -23.31 1.70 -5.00
C HIS A 850 -23.87 0.83 -6.14
N SER A 851 -24.66 -0.20 -5.83
CA SER A 851 -25.35 -1.04 -6.83
C SER A 851 -26.87 -0.78 -6.86
N ASP A 852 -27.55 -1.19 -7.94
CA ASP A 852 -29.04 -1.20 -7.99
C ASP A 852 -29.63 -2.39 -7.20
N THR A 853 -28.92 -2.86 -6.15
CA THR A 853 -29.27 -4.08 -5.41
C THR A 853 -29.41 -3.79 -3.92
N VAL A 854 -30.57 -4.17 -3.35
CA VAL A 854 -30.78 -4.16 -1.90
C VAL A 854 -30.46 -5.53 -1.34
N TYR A 855 -29.69 -5.57 -0.25
CA TYR A 855 -29.44 -6.79 0.50
C TYR A 855 -30.18 -6.74 1.83
N ILE A 856 -30.68 -7.87 2.27
CA ILE A 856 -31.31 -8.02 3.57
C ILE A 856 -30.75 -9.27 4.21
N LEU A 857 -30.15 -9.13 5.39
CA LEU A 857 -29.72 -10.26 6.20
C LEU A 857 -30.79 -10.57 7.24
N GLU A 858 -31.31 -11.79 7.20
CA GLU A 858 -32.20 -12.39 8.19
C GLU A 858 -31.39 -13.43 8.96
N ALA A 859 -31.50 -13.46 10.28
CA ALA A 859 -30.88 -14.48 11.11
C ALA A 859 -31.87 -14.98 12.15
N HIS A 860 -31.88 -16.30 12.38
CA HIS A 860 -32.73 -16.97 13.33
C HIS A 860 -31.84 -17.81 14.26
N PRO A 861 -31.70 -17.44 15.54
CA PRO A 861 -31.03 -18.29 16.50
C PRO A 861 -31.93 -19.48 16.87
N PRO A 862 -31.37 -20.57 17.42
CA PRO A 862 -32.16 -21.69 17.91
C PRO A 862 -33.15 -21.29 19.02
N GLU A 863 -34.39 -21.79 18.93
CA GLU A 863 -35.35 -21.67 20.04
C GLU A 863 -34.91 -22.53 21.23
N GLU A 864 -34.72 -21.91 22.40
CA GLU A 864 -34.58 -22.65 23.65
C GLU A 864 -35.95 -22.85 24.32
N SER A 865 -36.39 -24.11 24.41
CA SER A 865 -37.42 -24.51 25.37
C SER A 865 -36.76 -25.05 26.65
N GLY A 866 -36.13 -24.15 27.42
CA GLY A 866 -35.70 -24.43 28.80
C GLY A 866 -34.61 -25.50 28.98
N GLY A 867 -33.72 -25.67 28.01
CA GLY A 867 -32.53 -26.51 28.06
C GLY A 867 -31.80 -26.53 26.72
N ILE A 868 -30.51 -26.91 26.75
CA ILE A 868 -29.54 -26.91 25.63
C ILE A 868 -30.24 -26.94 24.26
N PRO A 869 -30.07 -25.91 23.41
CA PRO A 869 -30.87 -25.75 22.20
C PRO A 869 -30.70 -26.97 21.30
N THR A 870 -31.82 -27.62 20.93
CA THR A 870 -31.81 -28.85 20.11
C THR A 870 -31.90 -28.59 18.61
N TYR A 871 -31.98 -27.33 18.18
CA TYR A 871 -32.13 -26.93 16.78
C TYR A 871 -30.92 -26.11 16.31
N SER A 872 -30.58 -26.22 15.02
CA SER A 872 -29.54 -25.42 14.37
C SER A 872 -30.06 -24.00 14.12
N GLY A 873 -29.21 -22.99 14.32
CA GLY A 873 -29.52 -21.62 13.89
C GLY A 873 -29.38 -21.52 12.37
N TRP A 874 -29.93 -20.47 11.79
CA TRP A 874 -29.73 -20.18 10.37
C TRP A 874 -29.64 -18.69 10.11
N TRP A 875 -29.02 -18.33 8.99
CA TRP A 875 -29.12 -16.98 8.44
C TRP A 875 -29.39 -17.07 6.94
N ARG A 876 -30.07 -16.05 6.42
CA ARG A 876 -30.46 -15.88 5.02
C ARG A 876 -30.08 -14.49 4.56
N LEU A 877 -29.38 -14.40 3.45
CA LEU A 877 -29.14 -13.14 2.75
C LEU A 877 -30.08 -13.11 1.55
N TYR A 878 -30.99 -12.15 1.51
CA TYR A 878 -31.82 -11.85 0.36
C TYR A 878 -31.18 -10.75 -0.46
N ARG A 879 -31.31 -10.84 -1.79
CA ARG A 879 -30.96 -9.76 -2.71
C ARG A 879 -32.16 -9.40 -3.56
N SER A 880 -32.37 -8.11 -3.79
CA SER A 880 -33.24 -7.63 -4.86
C SER A 880 -32.41 -6.88 -5.87
N GLN A 881 -32.24 -7.43 -7.07
CA GLN A 881 -31.78 -6.66 -8.22
C GLN A 881 -32.91 -5.71 -8.65
N ASP A 882 -32.56 -4.50 -9.13
CA ASP A 882 -33.49 -3.46 -9.57
C ASP A 882 -34.44 -2.91 -8.48
N PHE A 883 -34.03 -2.90 -7.21
CA PHE A 883 -34.76 -2.33 -6.07
C PHE A 883 -36.28 -2.68 -6.08
N GLY A 884 -36.64 -3.93 -5.78
CA GLY A 884 -37.92 -4.24 -5.12
C GLY A 884 -39.07 -4.78 -5.97
N GLN A 885 -38.86 -5.38 -7.15
CA GLN A 885 -39.94 -6.18 -7.75
C GLN A 885 -40.02 -7.60 -7.16
N THR A 886 -38.89 -8.19 -6.77
CA THR A 886 -38.81 -9.49 -6.08
C THR A 886 -37.48 -9.59 -5.33
N PHE A 887 -37.50 -9.90 -4.04
CA PHE A 887 -36.31 -10.35 -3.33
C PHE A 887 -36.13 -11.85 -3.60
N ALA A 888 -34.93 -12.23 -4.03
CA ALA A 888 -34.53 -13.61 -4.18
C ALA A 888 -33.54 -13.95 -3.07
N LEU A 889 -33.70 -15.12 -2.45
CA LEU A 889 -32.72 -15.67 -1.54
C LEU A 889 -31.38 -15.79 -2.26
N ALA A 890 -30.40 -14.99 -1.85
CA ALA A 890 -29.07 -14.96 -2.43
C ALA A 890 -28.19 -16.07 -1.83
N GLN A 891 -28.32 -16.28 -0.52
CA GLN A 891 -27.57 -17.29 0.24
C GLN A 891 -28.35 -17.67 1.51
N GLU A 892 -28.28 -18.93 1.91
CA GLU A 892 -28.81 -19.44 3.18
C GLU A 892 -27.82 -20.45 3.74
N GLU A 893 -27.46 -20.31 5.01
CA GLU A 893 -26.62 -21.29 5.71
C GLU A 893 -27.22 -21.61 7.08
N THR A 894 -27.15 -22.89 7.43
CA THR A 894 -27.51 -23.41 8.76
C THR A 894 -26.23 -23.62 9.55
N PHE A 895 -26.17 -23.10 10.77
CA PHE A 895 -25.02 -23.27 11.66
C PHE A 895 -25.44 -24.02 12.92
N VAL A 896 -24.55 -24.89 13.42
CA VAL A 896 -24.77 -25.60 14.68
C VAL A 896 -24.24 -24.72 15.81
N TRP A 897 -25.11 -24.34 16.75
CA TRP A 897 -24.72 -23.50 17.87
C TRP A 897 -23.67 -24.23 18.73
N GLY A 898 -22.51 -23.61 18.97
CA GLY A 898 -21.50 -24.08 19.91
C GLY A 898 -20.41 -25.01 19.38
N VAL A 899 -20.20 -25.11 18.06
CA VAL A 899 -19.13 -25.95 17.49
C VAL A 899 -18.33 -25.17 16.46
N ASP A 900 -17.43 -24.29 16.92
CA ASP A 900 -16.07 -24.19 16.37
C ASP A 900 -15.17 -23.24 17.19
N GLY A 901 -14.01 -23.77 17.60
CA GLY A 901 -12.76 -23.01 17.83
C GLY A 901 -12.60 -22.15 19.08
N TYR A 902 -13.65 -21.67 19.74
CA TYR A 902 -13.51 -20.70 20.85
C TYR A 902 -13.85 -21.32 22.20
N GLY A 903 -12.87 -21.35 23.11
CA GLY A 903 -13.09 -21.78 24.49
C GLY A 903 -14.01 -20.83 25.23
N LEU A 904 -15.28 -21.18 25.37
CA LEU A 904 -16.23 -20.52 26.27
C LEU A 904 -15.75 -20.70 27.71
N GLN A 905 -15.26 -19.63 28.35
CA GLN A 905 -14.89 -19.65 29.76
C GLN A 905 -16.03 -19.27 30.72
N ASN A 906 -17.19 -18.84 30.23
CA ASN A 906 -18.35 -18.58 31.08
C ASN A 906 -19.67 -18.86 30.33
N PRO A 907 -20.50 -19.82 30.77
CA PRO A 907 -21.80 -20.13 30.14
C PRO A 907 -22.90 -19.10 30.45
N ASP A 908 -22.62 -18.08 31.27
CA ASP A 908 -23.60 -17.07 31.68
C ASP A 908 -23.44 -15.71 30.94
N GLU A 909 -22.51 -15.61 29.98
CA GLU A 909 -22.27 -14.41 29.16
C GLU A 909 -22.41 -14.76 27.67
N GLU A 910 -23.64 -14.67 27.15
CA GLU A 910 -23.97 -15.13 25.80
C GLU A 910 -23.95 -13.98 24.78
N PHE A 911 -22.77 -13.70 24.22
CA PHE A 911 -22.62 -12.93 23.00
C PHE A 911 -22.31 -13.86 21.83
N CYS A 912 -23.11 -13.82 20.76
CA CYS A 912 -22.81 -14.49 19.51
C CYS A 912 -22.81 -13.48 18.37
N ASP A 913 -21.62 -13.23 17.81
CA ASP A 913 -21.49 -12.54 16.53
C ASP A 913 -21.64 -13.58 15.41
N VAL A 914 -22.67 -13.44 14.59
CA VAL A 914 -22.86 -14.27 13.39
C VAL A 914 -22.15 -13.58 12.22
N TRP A 915 -21.11 -14.21 11.70
CA TRP A 915 -20.32 -13.72 10.57
C TRP A 915 -20.77 -14.37 9.27
N VAL A 916 -21.10 -13.55 8.27
CA VAL A 916 -21.53 -14.02 6.96
C VAL A 916 -20.52 -13.60 5.90
N PRO A 917 -19.66 -14.50 5.41
CA PRO A 917 -18.77 -14.22 4.28
C PRO A 917 -19.57 -14.27 2.97
N TRP A 918 -19.69 -13.13 2.27
CA TRP A 918 -20.36 -13.07 0.97
C TRP A 918 -19.42 -12.66 -0.16
N LYS A 919 -19.41 -13.45 -1.24
CA LYS A 919 -18.71 -13.14 -2.50
C LYS A 919 -19.74 -12.65 -3.52
N SER A 920 -19.68 -11.37 -3.87
CA SER A 920 -20.54 -10.80 -4.89
C SER A 920 -20.20 -11.34 -6.28
N ASN A 921 -21.20 -11.79 -7.02
CA ASN A 921 -21.01 -12.28 -8.40
C ASN A 921 -20.93 -11.14 -9.43
N SER A 922 -21.28 -9.91 -9.04
CA SER A 922 -21.25 -8.72 -9.92
C SER A 922 -20.12 -7.74 -9.57
N TYR A 923 -19.37 -8.01 -8.50
CA TYR A 923 -18.27 -7.18 -8.04
C TYR A 923 -16.97 -7.99 -8.08
N GLN A 924 -16.00 -7.55 -8.88
CA GLN A 924 -14.70 -8.23 -9.03
C GLN A 924 -13.70 -7.90 -7.90
N GLY A 925 -14.08 -7.09 -6.91
CA GLY A 925 -13.18 -6.50 -5.91
C GLY A 925 -13.17 -7.10 -4.49
N GLY A 926 -13.52 -8.38 -4.31
CA GLY A 926 -13.36 -9.09 -3.02
C GLY A 926 -14.65 -9.33 -2.21
N THR A 927 -14.49 -10.06 -1.09
CA THR A 927 -15.56 -10.53 -0.18
C THR A 927 -16.07 -9.40 0.70
N VAL A 928 -17.39 -9.24 0.84
CA VAL A 928 -18.01 -8.36 1.84
C VAL A 928 -18.38 -9.20 3.05
N PHE A 929 -18.01 -8.75 4.25
CA PHE A 929 -18.32 -9.44 5.51
C PHE A 929 -19.40 -8.68 6.26
N TRP A 930 -20.38 -9.42 6.80
CA TRP A 930 -21.48 -8.88 7.59
C TRP A 930 -21.41 -9.40 9.02
N THR A 931 -21.73 -8.53 9.98
CA THR A 931 -21.86 -8.90 11.40
C THR A 931 -23.25 -8.54 11.87
N THR A 932 -23.92 -9.47 12.55
CA THR A 932 -25.01 -9.13 13.46
C THR A 932 -24.68 -9.71 14.82
N THR A 933 -24.80 -8.91 15.87
CA THR A 933 -24.62 -9.36 17.25
C THR A 933 -25.98 -9.78 17.77
N VAL A 934 -26.16 -11.06 18.09
CA VAL A 934 -27.37 -11.56 18.74
C VAL A 934 -27.09 -11.66 20.23
N LEU A 935 -27.91 -10.98 21.04
CA LEU A 935 -27.73 -10.85 22.48
C LEU A 935 -28.87 -11.60 23.17
N GLN A 936 -28.55 -12.68 23.88
CA GLN A 936 -29.51 -13.38 24.73
C GLN A 936 -29.23 -13.01 26.19
N SER A 937 -30.23 -12.46 26.88
CA SER A 937 -30.08 -11.95 28.24
C SER A 937 -31.24 -12.43 29.08
N THR A 938 -30.99 -13.41 29.96
CA THR A 938 -32.00 -13.92 30.90
C THR A 938 -32.05 -13.15 32.22
N ASP A 939 -31.09 -12.25 32.52
CA ASP A 939 -31.03 -11.53 33.80
C ASP A 939 -30.74 -10.02 33.67
N ILE A 940 -31.37 -9.25 34.57
CA ILE A 940 -31.48 -7.76 34.54
C ILE A 940 -30.25 -6.99 35.04
N TRP A 941 -29.14 -7.67 35.36
CA TRP A 941 -27.96 -7.04 35.99
C TRP A 941 -26.66 -7.65 35.46
N MET A 942 -26.06 -7.07 34.41
CA MET A 942 -24.72 -7.42 33.92
C MET A 942 -23.70 -6.30 34.20
N GLU A 943 -22.46 -6.71 34.51
CA GLU A 943 -21.25 -5.88 34.56
C GLU A 943 -20.75 -5.62 33.12
N TYR A 944 -20.24 -4.41 32.84
CA TYR A 944 -20.02 -3.93 31.46
C TYR A 944 -18.67 -4.36 30.88
N LEU A 945 -18.69 -4.95 29.68
CA LEU A 945 -17.51 -5.08 28.83
C LEU A 945 -17.78 -4.41 27.48
N ILE A 946 -17.08 -3.31 27.20
CA ILE A 946 -17.08 -2.64 25.89
C ILE A 946 -15.79 -3.07 25.19
N VAL A 947 -15.88 -3.87 24.13
CA VAL A 947 -14.71 -4.28 23.34
C VAL A 947 -14.78 -3.65 21.95
N PRO A 948 -14.20 -2.45 21.75
CA PRO A 948 -14.03 -1.93 20.39
C PRO A 948 -12.97 -2.78 19.70
N LYS A 949 -13.36 -3.45 18.62
CA LYS A 949 -12.46 -4.28 17.81
C LYS A 949 -12.24 -3.62 16.45
N ILE A 950 -10.97 -3.46 16.09
CA ILE A 950 -10.57 -2.99 14.76
C ILE A 950 -10.09 -4.22 13.98
N TYR A 951 -10.68 -4.43 12.81
CA TYR A 951 -10.39 -5.58 11.97
C TYR A 951 -9.66 -5.15 10.70
N ARG A 952 -8.61 -5.90 10.34
CA ARG A 952 -7.81 -5.69 9.12
C ARG A 952 -8.09 -6.81 8.13
N SER A 953 -8.54 -6.46 6.93
CA SER A 953 -8.65 -7.39 5.80
C SER A 953 -7.42 -7.26 4.92
N GLN A 954 -6.51 -8.23 4.97
CA GLN A 954 -5.45 -8.39 3.98
C GLN A 954 -5.76 -9.64 3.15
N ASN A 955 -5.93 -9.48 1.83
CA ASN A 955 -5.93 -10.58 0.84
C ASN A 955 -6.57 -11.90 1.33
N HIS A 956 -7.86 -11.86 1.68
CA HIS A 956 -8.67 -13.02 2.06
C HIS A 956 -8.37 -13.69 3.43
N GLY A 957 -7.59 -13.07 4.31
CA GLY A 957 -7.50 -13.39 5.74
C GLY A 957 -7.87 -12.20 6.63
N LEU A 958 -8.58 -12.44 7.73
CA LEU A 958 -8.90 -11.44 8.75
C LEU A 958 -7.99 -11.65 9.97
N SER A 959 -7.28 -10.60 10.39
CA SER A 959 -6.70 -10.49 11.73
C SER A 959 -7.38 -9.33 12.47
N TYR A 960 -7.53 -9.46 13.78
CA TYR A 960 -8.06 -8.39 14.63
C TYR A 960 -7.08 -8.09 15.76
N GLU A 961 -7.10 -6.85 16.22
CA GLU A 961 -6.37 -6.43 17.41
C GLU A 961 -7.40 -5.96 18.44
N ASP A 962 -7.36 -6.52 19.65
CA ASP A 962 -8.16 -6.02 20.77
C ASP A 962 -7.55 -4.68 21.20
N ILE A 963 -8.37 -3.62 21.26
CA ILE A 963 -7.96 -2.39 21.94
C ILE A 963 -8.09 -2.68 23.45
N GLY A 964 -7.04 -3.26 24.02
CA GLY A 964 -7.03 -3.73 25.40
C GLY A 964 -7.44 -2.66 26.40
N ASP A 965 -8.25 -3.07 27.38
CA ASP A 965 -8.29 -2.47 28.72
C ASP A 965 -6.93 -2.75 29.37
N ASP A 966 -6.01 -1.80 29.24
CA ASP A 966 -4.68 -1.84 29.82
C ASP A 966 -4.71 -1.57 31.34
N GLY A 967 -5.67 -2.15 32.05
CA GLY A 967 -5.58 -2.53 33.47
C GLY A 967 -5.05 -1.46 34.44
N GLY A 968 -5.25 -0.17 34.15
CA GLY A 968 -4.68 0.92 34.93
C GLY A 968 -5.44 2.22 34.72
N ASP A 969 -5.86 2.83 35.83
CA ASP A 969 -6.44 4.18 35.91
C ASP A 969 -5.68 5.18 35.02
N LEU A 970 -6.21 5.49 33.84
CA LEU A 970 -5.78 6.63 33.03
C LEU A 970 -6.91 7.67 33.00
N THR A 971 -6.70 8.75 33.77
CA THR A 971 -7.51 9.96 33.74
C THR A 971 -7.43 10.61 32.36
N SER A 972 -8.58 10.73 31.68
CA SER A 972 -8.87 11.66 30.57
C SER A 972 -7.67 12.00 29.66
N GLY A 973 -7.22 11.05 28.85
CA GLY A 973 -6.18 11.23 27.83
C GLY A 973 -6.73 10.93 26.43
N LEU A 974 -6.32 11.74 25.45
CA LEU A 974 -6.69 11.63 24.05
C LEU A 974 -5.84 10.51 23.42
N ASN A 975 -6.44 9.35 23.12
CA ASN A 975 -5.74 8.27 22.40
C ASN A 975 -5.67 8.64 20.92
N ARG A 976 -4.45 8.78 20.38
CA ARG A 976 -4.19 9.11 18.98
C ARG A 976 -3.45 7.92 18.35
N LEU A 977 -4.08 7.25 17.39
CA LEU A 977 -3.43 6.23 16.55
C LEU A 977 -2.92 6.92 15.29
N GLY A 978 -1.60 6.96 15.11
CA GLY A 978 -0.94 7.51 13.93
C GLY A 978 -0.03 6.46 13.31
N GLY A 979 -0.39 5.97 12.12
CA GLY A 979 0.41 5.11 11.27
C GLY A 979 0.06 5.35 9.79
N PRO A 980 0.94 5.04 8.83
CA PRO A 980 0.65 5.22 7.41
C PRO A 980 -0.32 4.14 6.91
N TRP A 981 -1.51 4.53 6.47
CA TRP A 981 -2.52 3.63 5.90
C TRP A 981 -2.40 3.69 4.37
N ASN A 982 -2.19 2.55 3.71
CA ASN A 982 -2.16 2.49 2.25
C ASN A 982 -3.60 2.58 1.68
N SER A 983 -3.74 2.97 0.41
CA SER A 983 -5.04 3.20 -0.24
C SER A 983 -5.85 1.94 -0.52
N THR A 984 -5.32 0.74 -0.24
CA THR A 984 -5.97 -0.55 -0.51
C THR A 984 -6.45 -1.26 0.76
N GLU A 985 -5.96 -0.87 1.94
CA GLU A 985 -6.40 -1.42 3.22
C GLU A 985 -7.74 -0.81 3.65
N ARG A 986 -8.70 -1.69 3.97
CA ARG A 986 -10.02 -1.30 4.47
C ARG A 986 -10.09 -1.55 5.97
N VAL A 987 -10.42 -0.52 6.72
CA VAL A 987 -10.58 -0.56 8.18
C VAL A 987 -12.06 -0.72 8.50
N TYR A 988 -12.41 -1.74 9.28
CA TYR A 988 -13.76 -1.97 9.77
C TYR A 988 -13.80 -1.74 11.28
N GLY A 989 -14.71 -0.89 11.73
CA GLY A 989 -15.03 -0.72 13.14
C GLY A 989 -16.50 -1.07 13.37
N SER A 990 -16.77 -2.00 14.27
CA SER A 990 -18.09 -2.16 14.87
C SER A 990 -18.04 -1.71 16.33
N VAL A 991 -19.11 -1.06 16.77
CA VAL A 991 -19.32 -0.74 18.18
C VAL A 991 -20.72 -1.23 18.50
N SER A 992 -20.82 -2.22 19.39
CA SER A 992 -22.08 -2.67 19.96
C SER A 992 -22.13 -2.20 21.41
N MET A 993 -23.22 -1.52 21.81
CA MET A 993 -23.37 -0.98 23.15
C MET A 993 -24.73 -1.37 23.71
N ARG A 994 -24.77 -1.82 24.97
CA ARG A 994 -26.00 -1.88 25.77
C ARG A 994 -25.81 -0.97 26.97
N MET A 995 -26.52 0.14 27.03
CA MET A 995 -26.44 1.07 28.16
C MET A 995 -27.50 0.72 29.20
N SER A 996 -27.09 0.66 30.48
CA SER A 996 -28.02 0.60 31.61
C SER A 996 -28.17 2.00 32.23
N ALA A 997 -29.18 2.16 33.09
CA ALA A 997 -29.67 3.42 33.65
C ALA A 997 -28.60 4.37 34.27
N ASP A 998 -27.40 3.87 34.60
CA ASP A 998 -26.34 4.64 35.27
C ASP A 998 -25.06 4.87 34.44
N ALA A 999 -25.03 4.52 33.14
CA ALA A 999 -23.83 4.67 32.29
C ALA A 999 -23.66 6.09 31.72
N ASP A 1000 -22.41 6.57 31.65
CA ASP A 1000 -22.05 7.85 31.01
C ASP A 1000 -22.33 7.82 29.50
N GLN A 1001 -22.88 8.90 28.91
CA GLN A 1001 -23.03 8.98 27.45
C GLN A 1001 -21.64 9.07 26.80
N LEU A 1002 -21.42 8.21 25.82
CA LEU A 1002 -20.16 8.05 25.14
C LEU A 1002 -20.37 8.42 23.66
N ARG A 1003 -19.63 9.42 23.17
CA ARG A 1003 -19.61 9.82 21.76
C ARG A 1003 -18.30 9.37 21.14
N ALA A 1004 -18.38 8.63 20.04
CA ALA A 1004 -17.25 8.30 19.19
C ALA A 1004 -17.25 9.21 17.97
N TYR A 1005 -16.13 9.89 17.71
CA TYR A 1005 -15.91 10.70 16.52
C TYR A 1005 -14.87 10.02 15.66
N MET A 1006 -15.12 9.89 14.36
CA MET A 1006 -14.14 9.37 13.41
C MET A 1006 -13.95 10.40 12.30
N TRP A 1007 -12.71 10.81 12.03
CA TRP A 1007 -12.39 11.67 10.89
C TRP A 1007 -11.07 11.27 10.24
N LYS A 1008 -10.90 11.69 8.98
CA LYS A 1008 -9.72 11.42 8.16
C LYS A 1008 -8.74 12.59 8.24
N GLU A 1009 -7.50 12.33 8.64
CA GLU A 1009 -6.41 13.32 8.73
C GLU A 1009 -5.30 12.85 7.76
N GLY A 1010 -5.23 13.42 6.56
CA GLY A 1010 -4.33 12.95 5.49
C GLY A 1010 -4.76 11.58 4.92
N SER A 1011 -3.82 10.63 4.85
CA SER A 1011 -4.11 9.23 4.45
C SER A 1011 -4.62 8.35 5.59
N GLY A 1012 -4.66 8.86 6.84
CA GLY A 1012 -5.02 8.05 8.01
C GLY A 1012 -6.32 8.45 8.73
N TRP A 1013 -6.79 7.53 9.59
CA TRP A 1013 -8.02 7.67 10.38
C TRP A 1013 -7.70 7.99 11.84
N THR A 1014 -8.46 8.92 12.44
CA THR A 1014 -8.42 9.21 13.89
C THR A 1014 -9.80 8.94 14.50
N LEU A 1015 -9.82 8.16 15.60
CA LEU A 1015 -11.01 7.91 16.41
C LEU A 1015 -10.87 8.64 17.76
N ILE A 1016 -11.83 9.49 18.12
CA ILE A 1016 -11.86 10.22 19.40
C ILE A 1016 -13.05 9.77 20.25
N ARG A 1017 -12.76 9.45 21.52
CA ARG A 1017 -13.76 9.18 22.56
C ARG A 1017 -14.03 10.44 23.37
N ALA A 1018 -15.30 10.82 23.51
CA ALA A 1018 -15.74 11.85 24.46
C ALA A 1018 -16.86 11.30 25.36
N THR A 1019 -16.76 11.53 26.67
CA THR A 1019 -17.76 11.10 27.65
C THR A 1019 -18.42 12.30 28.33
N THR A 1020 -19.75 12.34 28.36
CA THR A 1020 -20.56 13.33 29.11
C THR A 1020 -21.70 12.64 29.86
N ARG A 1021 -22.04 13.12 31.06
CA ARG A 1021 -22.94 12.43 31.99
C ARG A 1021 -24.38 12.92 31.84
N ALA A 1022 -25.30 12.07 31.35
CA ALA A 1022 -26.74 12.34 31.30
C ALA A 1022 -27.55 11.03 31.39
N GLY A 1023 -28.74 11.07 32.01
CA GLY A 1023 -29.44 9.90 32.57
C GLY A 1023 -30.36 9.09 31.65
N ASN A 1024 -30.70 7.90 32.16
CA ASN A 1024 -31.71 6.89 31.78
C ASN A 1024 -32.08 6.74 30.29
N PHE A 1025 -31.40 5.83 29.57
CA PHE A 1025 -31.85 5.30 28.27
C PHE A 1025 -31.58 3.80 28.14
N TRP A 1026 -32.37 3.14 27.28
CA TRP A 1026 -32.20 1.76 26.83
C TRP A 1026 -32.25 1.76 25.30
N ASP A 1027 -31.10 1.92 24.63
CA ASP A 1027 -30.97 1.69 23.18
C ASP A 1027 -29.60 1.07 22.90
N SER A 1028 -29.54 0.16 21.94
CA SER A 1028 -28.31 -0.42 21.41
C SER A 1028 -28.11 0.05 19.98
N LEU A 1029 -26.98 0.71 19.70
CA LEU A 1029 -26.70 1.35 18.43
C LEU A 1029 -25.50 0.67 17.77
N CYS A 1030 -25.69 -0.02 16.65
CA CYS A 1030 -24.60 -0.65 15.90
C CYS A 1030 -24.26 0.18 14.66
N TRP A 1031 -23.02 0.66 14.56
CA TRP A 1031 -22.54 1.41 13.38
C TRP A 1031 -21.70 0.51 12.50
N VAL A 1032 -22.02 0.47 11.20
CA VAL A 1032 -21.14 -0.09 10.16
C VAL A 1032 -20.98 0.98 9.08
N ILE A 1033 -19.77 1.49 8.91
CA ILE A 1033 -19.42 2.44 7.83
C ILE A 1033 -18.52 1.70 6.85
N MET A 1034 -18.90 1.66 5.58
CA MET A 1034 -18.08 1.11 4.50
C MET A 1034 -17.60 2.26 3.59
N GLU A 1035 -16.29 2.37 3.36
CA GLU A 1035 -15.73 3.25 2.31
C GLU A 1035 -15.28 2.40 1.12
N GLN A 1036 -15.53 2.90 -0.10
CA GLN A 1036 -14.96 2.38 -1.34
C GLN A 1036 -14.28 3.53 -2.10
N ASP A 1037 -13.06 3.26 -2.57
CA ASP A 1037 -12.09 4.11 -3.28
C ASP A 1037 -12.63 5.36 -4.02
N GLY A 1038 -11.99 6.50 -3.74
CA GLY A 1038 -11.82 7.58 -4.73
C GLY A 1038 -12.82 8.73 -4.75
N TYR A 1039 -13.63 8.93 -3.71
CA TYR A 1039 -14.47 10.14 -3.60
C TYR A 1039 -14.18 10.96 -2.34
N ASP A 1040 -13.91 12.23 -2.57
CA ASP A 1040 -13.59 13.23 -1.56
C ASP A 1040 -14.83 13.54 -0.69
N LEU A 1041 -14.82 13.03 0.55
CA LEU A 1041 -15.85 13.26 1.56
C LEU A 1041 -15.72 14.65 2.22
N ASP A 1042 -14.74 15.46 1.82
CA ASP A 1042 -14.44 16.80 2.35
C ASP A 1042 -15.61 17.81 2.31
N LYS A 1043 -16.70 17.50 1.60
CA LYS A 1043 -17.80 18.46 1.44
C LYS A 1043 -19.00 18.29 2.37
N TYR A 1044 -19.11 17.22 3.16
CA TYR A 1044 -20.37 16.96 3.88
C TYR A 1044 -20.28 16.48 5.34
N LEU A 1045 -19.10 16.51 5.97
CA LEU A 1045 -19.00 16.51 7.43
C LEU A 1045 -19.04 17.95 7.95
N ALA A 1046 -20.06 18.26 8.75
CA ALA A 1046 -20.29 19.61 9.25
C ALA A 1046 -19.11 20.10 10.11
N TYR A 1047 -18.44 21.16 9.67
CA TYR A 1047 -17.54 21.96 10.51
C TYR A 1047 -18.37 22.67 11.60
N GLY A 1048 -18.53 22.02 12.75
CA GLY A 1048 -18.92 22.70 13.98
C GLY A 1048 -17.68 23.37 14.58
N GLN A 1049 -17.49 24.67 14.35
CA GLN A 1049 -16.50 25.41 15.12
C GLN A 1049 -16.87 25.37 16.62
N PRO A 1050 -15.97 24.99 17.53
CA PRO A 1050 -16.26 25.02 18.95
C PRO A 1050 -16.42 26.48 19.42
N TYR A 1051 -17.64 26.87 19.75
CA TYR A 1051 -17.90 28.10 20.50
C TYR A 1051 -17.40 27.91 21.94
N TYR A 1052 -16.38 28.67 22.33
CA TYR A 1052 -15.98 28.82 23.73
C TYR A 1052 -17.07 29.57 24.50
N VAL A 1053 -17.79 28.87 25.40
CA VAL A 1053 -18.61 29.52 26.42
C VAL A 1053 -17.67 30.02 27.52
N ASN A 1054 -17.49 31.33 27.59
CA ASN A 1054 -16.71 31.98 28.64
C ASN A 1054 -17.47 31.87 29.97
N ALA A 1055 -17.12 30.89 30.81
CA ALA A 1055 -17.63 30.78 32.16
C ALA A 1055 -17.07 31.93 32.99
N GLY A 1056 -17.95 32.86 33.39
CA GLY A 1056 -17.61 34.06 34.12
C GLY A 1056 -16.81 33.78 35.40
N ALA A 1057 -15.77 34.59 35.60
CA ALA A 1057 -14.97 34.64 36.80
C ALA A 1057 -15.86 34.90 38.04
N GLY A 1058 -16.02 33.84 38.85
CA GLY A 1058 -16.59 33.88 40.19
C GLY A 1058 -15.48 33.68 41.21
N THR A 1059 -15.29 34.68 42.05
CA THR A 1059 -14.29 34.82 43.12
C THR A 1059 -14.49 33.84 44.29
N ASP A 1060 -13.38 33.62 45.01
CA ASP A 1060 -13.24 33.06 46.38
C ASP A 1060 -13.21 31.53 46.54
N VAL A 1061 -12.00 30.97 46.66
CA VAL A 1061 -11.72 29.85 47.56
C VAL A 1061 -10.44 30.12 48.37
N ASP A 1062 -10.64 30.12 49.69
CA ASP A 1062 -9.73 30.37 50.79
C ASP A 1062 -8.62 29.30 50.87
N VAL A 1063 -7.35 29.70 50.93
CA VAL A 1063 -6.20 28.78 51.04
C VAL A 1063 -5.80 28.62 52.51
N GLY A 1064 -6.20 27.51 53.13
CA GLY A 1064 -5.72 27.08 54.45
C GLY A 1064 -4.37 26.34 54.37
N PRO A 1065 -3.44 26.51 55.34
CA PRO A 1065 -2.07 26.04 55.21
C PRO A 1065 -1.89 24.63 55.79
N GLY A 1066 -1.36 23.72 54.99
CA GLY A 1066 -0.75 22.49 55.49
C GLY A 1066 -0.77 21.35 54.49
N LEU A 1067 0.33 21.17 53.76
CA LEU A 1067 1.05 19.91 53.55
C LEU A 1067 2.32 20.17 52.71
N ALA A 1068 3.28 19.26 52.86
CA ALA A 1068 4.73 19.43 52.69
C ALA A 1068 5.25 19.52 51.23
N PRO A 1069 6.49 20.00 51.00
CA PRO A 1069 7.04 20.28 49.67
C PRO A 1069 7.67 19.04 49.03
N GLY A 1070 7.36 18.79 47.76
CA GLY A 1070 8.05 17.78 46.95
C GLY A 1070 7.22 17.37 45.74
N GLY A 1071 7.42 18.06 44.62
CA GLY A 1071 6.79 17.74 43.35
C GLY A 1071 6.88 18.94 42.40
N ASP A 1072 8.00 19.05 41.70
CA ASP A 1072 8.13 19.98 40.58
C ASP A 1072 7.18 19.53 39.46
N ILE A 1073 6.15 20.33 39.17
CA ILE A 1073 5.34 20.19 37.96
C ILE A 1073 6.03 21.03 36.88
N ASN A 1074 6.72 20.35 35.97
CA ASN A 1074 7.18 20.96 34.72
C ASN A 1074 5.97 21.13 33.79
N ILE A 1075 5.53 22.36 33.59
CA ILE A 1075 4.57 22.72 32.53
C ILE A 1075 5.37 22.94 31.24
N TYR A 1076 5.34 21.98 30.32
CA TYR A 1076 5.83 22.21 28.97
C TYR A 1076 4.73 22.90 28.15
N TRP A 1077 5.01 24.12 27.72
CA TRP A 1077 4.25 24.79 26.68
C TRP A 1077 4.74 24.26 25.33
N LEU A 1078 3.91 23.50 24.62
CA LEU A 1078 4.13 23.21 23.20
C LEU A 1078 3.19 24.11 22.39
N THR A 1079 3.74 25.21 21.89
CA THR A 1079 3.07 26.07 20.93
C THR A 1079 3.35 25.49 19.54
N TYR A 1080 2.36 24.81 18.95
CA TYR A 1080 2.39 24.42 17.54
C TYR A 1080 1.97 25.63 16.71
N ILE A 1081 2.93 26.22 16.00
CA ILE A 1081 2.69 27.22 14.96
C ILE A 1081 2.68 26.45 13.63
N PRO A 1082 1.57 26.37 12.89
CA PRO A 1082 1.56 25.73 11.59
C PRO A 1082 2.31 26.59 10.58
N ALA A 1083 3.22 25.97 9.84
CA ALA A 1083 3.77 26.48 8.58
C ALA A 1083 3.02 25.82 7.43
#